data_AF-A0A2A4G4X2-F1
#
_entry.id   AF-A0A2A4G4X2-F1
#
_cell.length_a   1.000
_cell.length_b   1.000
_cell.length_c   1.000
_cell.angle_alpha   90.00
_cell.angle_beta   90.00
_cell.angle_gamma   90.00
#
_symmetry.space_group_name_H-M   'P 1'
#
loop_
_entity.id
_entity.type
_entity.pdbx_description
1 polymer ?
#
loop_
_entity_poly.entity_id
_entity_poly.type
_entity_poly.pdbx_seq_one_letter_code
_entity_poly.pdbx_strand_id
1 'polypeptide(L)'
;MPPKHLLWCLLIGVQLLLGQENRFFTSNPIGVLPSHGSQPSIGYAGMLGGVNQGVLIAVGGANFPKGMPWEGGPKVWSDAIYIFVDDVWRVAGQKLNQPLAYGASVTLDSGILCIGGEDGKTTLDSVFLLSYDSESGTVTQTPWPALPEPLAYTAAAKHNGYVYVAGGKNDLSSVQSVYRIAIKSPTSWERLPDFPGLSRAVHALAIQEAREETKLYLIGGRSISKGKKSKPLASVVSYGITSGIWQHETPIQIDGQTQINMGASAMASGSMHIVLFGGSDEKLFNRLETLALKLPKVQNDSVKTQLLRQRDSLLVHHPGFSRDLLAYNTITQTWSKVQSMPTGLPVTGLLTQNKDRYYMISGEISPGVRSPKTWVWQTNYQTNSFGFWNYLVLALYLLVSLVIGVYFSKRQKSTTDYFAGGGRIPWWASGLSVFGTLLSAITFMAIPAKAFITDWSYFFLNMAAIAITPVVAYLFLPFFNKLNLRTAYQYLEDRFNYTARAFGSLAFILFQLGRIGIVLLLPSLAISIVSGIPVETSILIMGVLCILYTTFGGIEAVIWTDVLQVIVLMGGSILVVCLVVMDSGATVGEMWDLAQQKNKLNLLDFDFNFTDTTFWVVFIGGLASALITQGTDQTIVQRYLTSTDLKDSRKTLYTNAVLTLPASLLFFGLGSLLFLFYSEQPQALSPTLSNNDALLPWYIVQELPVGVAGLLIAGIFSAAMSSISSSLNSVATAYCNDFHSRFAHGVSDTQLLKVARYATVVTGILGLGLALWMAHSNIKSLWDQFYKYLGLFTGGLGGLFLLGMLTKRAHATGALFGLLCSALITWYVSAYTQIHLLMYALIGLVSCYIFGYVFSLIVPKTKN
;
A
#
# COMPACT_ATOMS: atom_id res chain seq x y z
N MET A 1 -16.80 -19.29 -38.26
CA MET A 1 -15.81 -18.80 -37.27
C MET A 1 -14.43 -18.81 -37.92
N PRO A 2 -13.70 -17.69 -37.98
CA PRO A 2 -12.36 -17.69 -38.55
C PRO A 2 -11.37 -18.41 -37.61
N PRO A 3 -10.33 -19.07 -38.15
CA PRO A 3 -9.40 -19.94 -37.41
C PRO A 3 -8.58 -19.24 -36.32
N LYS A 4 -8.61 -17.89 -36.25
CA LYS A 4 -8.01 -17.10 -35.17
C LYS A 4 -8.75 -17.24 -33.83
N HIS A 5 -10.05 -17.56 -33.82
CA HIS A 5 -10.78 -17.76 -32.57
C HIS A 5 -10.50 -19.13 -31.93
N LEU A 6 -10.09 -20.15 -32.69
CA LEU A 6 -9.96 -21.50 -32.14
C LEU A 6 -8.75 -21.66 -31.21
N LEU A 7 -7.60 -21.05 -31.56
CA LEU A 7 -6.39 -21.09 -30.73
C LEU A 7 -6.56 -20.24 -29.45
N TRP A 8 -7.28 -19.13 -29.56
CA TRP A 8 -7.62 -18.24 -28.43
C TRP A 8 -8.70 -18.84 -27.52
N CYS A 9 -9.74 -19.48 -28.07
CA CYS A 9 -10.71 -20.23 -27.28
C CYS A 9 -10.11 -21.47 -26.61
N LEU A 10 -9.02 -22.04 -27.14
CA LEU A 10 -8.28 -23.11 -26.47
C LEU A 10 -7.43 -22.60 -25.30
N LEU A 11 -6.83 -21.40 -25.41
CA LEU A 11 -6.07 -20.77 -24.32
C LEU A 11 -6.99 -20.24 -23.20
N ILE A 12 -8.14 -19.66 -23.56
CA ILE A 12 -9.12 -19.10 -22.61
C ILE A 12 -10.07 -20.19 -22.08
N GLY A 13 -10.45 -21.17 -22.91
CA GLY A 13 -11.43 -22.21 -22.58
C GLY A 13 -10.96 -23.20 -21.51
N VAL A 14 -9.65 -23.37 -21.33
CA VAL A 14 -9.09 -24.18 -20.23
C VAL A 14 -9.25 -23.47 -18.88
N GLN A 15 -9.30 -22.13 -18.86
CA GLN A 15 -9.44 -21.32 -17.65
C GLN A 15 -10.91 -21.26 -17.18
N LEU A 16 -11.86 -21.18 -18.12
CA LEU A 16 -13.31 -21.22 -17.83
C LEU A 16 -13.80 -22.57 -17.28
N LEU A 17 -13.13 -23.69 -17.60
CA LEU A 17 -13.47 -25.02 -17.08
C LEU A 17 -12.94 -25.30 -15.66
N LEU A 18 -12.07 -24.42 -15.13
CA LEU A 18 -11.45 -24.53 -13.82
C LEU A 18 -11.79 -23.34 -12.91
N GLY A 19 -12.99 -22.76 -13.05
CA GLY A 19 -13.47 -21.70 -12.17
C GLY A 19 -13.52 -22.16 -10.71
N GLN A 20 -12.41 -22.04 -10.00
CA GLN A 20 -12.36 -22.16 -8.55
C GLN A 20 -12.93 -20.87 -7.97
N GLU A 21 -13.89 -20.98 -7.06
CA GLU A 21 -14.34 -19.83 -6.27
C GLU A 21 -13.14 -19.26 -5.50
N ASN A 22 -12.76 -18.02 -5.79
CA ASN A 22 -11.71 -17.31 -5.07
C ASN A 22 -12.09 -17.19 -3.59
N ARG A 23 -11.46 -17.99 -2.72
CA ARG A 23 -11.66 -17.91 -1.27
C ARG A 23 -10.63 -16.98 -0.64
N PHE A 24 -10.96 -15.69 -0.55
CA PHE A 24 -10.09 -14.69 0.07
C PHE A 24 -9.95 -14.82 1.59
N PHE A 25 -10.89 -15.50 2.25
CA PHE A 25 -10.87 -15.75 3.68
C PHE A 25 -11.12 -17.24 3.98
N THR A 26 -10.32 -17.80 4.89
CA THR A 26 -10.62 -19.10 5.50
C THR A 26 -11.27 -18.87 6.85
N SER A 27 -12.47 -19.43 7.06
CA SER A 27 -13.22 -19.27 8.30
C SER A 27 -13.31 -20.56 9.11
N ASN A 28 -13.06 -20.48 10.41
CA ASN A 28 -13.18 -21.62 11.33
C ASN A 28 -13.84 -21.17 12.65
N PRO A 29 -14.71 -22.00 13.26
CA PRO A 29 -15.10 -21.80 14.65
C PRO A 29 -13.93 -22.22 15.56
N ILE A 30 -13.57 -21.40 16.53
CA ILE A 30 -12.40 -21.68 17.41
C ILE A 30 -12.74 -21.81 18.89
N GLY A 31 -13.98 -21.53 19.27
CA GLY A 31 -14.40 -21.64 20.66
C GLY A 31 -15.81 -21.15 20.89
N VAL A 32 -16.29 -21.35 22.12
CA VAL A 32 -17.53 -20.80 22.63
C VAL A 32 -17.25 -20.05 23.92
N LEU A 33 -17.92 -18.91 24.12
CA LEU A 33 -17.87 -18.22 25.41
C LEU A 33 -18.40 -19.17 26.50
N PRO A 34 -17.70 -19.33 27.63
CA PRO A 34 -18.18 -20.13 28.74
C PRO A 34 -19.43 -19.52 29.37
N SER A 35 -20.22 -20.33 30.05
CA SER A 35 -21.36 -19.87 30.83
C SER A 35 -20.94 -19.47 32.25
N HIS A 36 -21.79 -18.70 32.92
CA HIS A 36 -21.72 -18.53 34.37
C HIS A 36 -22.55 -19.63 35.04
N GLY A 37 -21.88 -20.67 35.55
CA GLY A 37 -22.52 -21.77 36.27
C GLY A 37 -22.75 -23.03 35.41
N SER A 38 -23.77 -23.83 35.75
CA SER A 38 -24.02 -25.16 35.16
C SER A 38 -24.86 -25.17 33.88
N GLN A 39 -25.36 -24.01 33.44
CA GLN A 39 -26.19 -23.90 32.23
C GLN A 39 -25.34 -23.76 30.96
N PRO A 40 -25.82 -24.15 29.77
CA PRO A 40 -25.12 -23.88 28.51
C PRO A 40 -24.97 -22.38 28.25
N SER A 41 -23.86 -21.97 27.64
CA SER A 41 -23.69 -20.57 27.23
C SER A 41 -24.63 -20.21 26.09
N ILE A 42 -25.34 -19.10 26.26
CA ILE A 42 -26.31 -18.58 25.30
C ILE A 42 -25.76 -17.39 24.48
N GLY A 43 -24.51 -17.01 24.72
CA GLY A 43 -23.85 -15.87 24.06
C GLY A 43 -24.40 -14.51 24.51
N TYR A 44 -24.01 -13.46 23.81
CA TYR A 44 -24.41 -12.08 24.07
C TYR A 44 -24.50 -11.28 22.78
N ALA A 45 -25.28 -10.20 22.79
CA ALA A 45 -25.26 -9.17 21.75
C ALA A 45 -24.64 -7.89 22.32
N GLY A 46 -23.90 -7.14 21.50
CA GLY A 46 -23.31 -5.86 21.89
C GLY A 46 -22.21 -5.99 22.94
N MET A 47 -21.39 -7.03 22.89
CA MET A 47 -20.18 -7.10 23.73
C MET A 47 -19.17 -6.02 23.29
N LEU A 48 -18.35 -5.58 24.23
CA LEU A 48 -17.19 -4.73 23.98
C LEU A 48 -15.91 -5.53 24.15
N GLY A 49 -14.81 -5.12 23.52
CA GLY A 49 -13.54 -5.84 23.67
C GLY A 49 -12.50 -5.54 22.60
N GLY A 50 -11.45 -6.35 22.58
CA GLY A 50 -10.28 -6.14 21.74
C GLY A 50 -9.12 -7.06 22.09
N VAL A 51 -7.92 -6.67 21.67
CA VAL A 51 -6.68 -7.42 21.95
C VAL A 51 -5.79 -6.58 22.86
N ASN A 52 -5.23 -7.18 23.92
CA ASN A 52 -4.14 -6.55 24.68
C ASN A 52 -3.07 -7.59 24.99
N GLN A 53 -1.80 -7.26 24.71
CA GLN A 53 -0.66 -8.19 24.84
C GLN A 53 -0.88 -9.56 24.15
N GLY A 54 -1.62 -9.57 23.02
CA GLY A 54 -1.94 -10.79 22.27
C GLY A 54 -3.14 -11.60 22.79
N VAL A 55 -3.71 -11.23 23.94
CA VAL A 55 -4.90 -11.87 24.52
C VAL A 55 -6.17 -11.17 24.05
N LEU A 56 -7.17 -11.93 23.59
CA LEU A 56 -8.49 -11.38 23.29
C LEU A 56 -9.28 -11.22 24.58
N ILE A 57 -9.92 -10.07 24.74
CA ILE A 57 -10.79 -9.78 25.88
C ILE A 57 -12.15 -9.39 25.34
N ALA A 58 -13.20 -9.99 25.88
CA ALA A 58 -14.59 -9.66 25.59
C ALA A 58 -15.31 -9.39 26.91
N VAL A 59 -16.07 -8.31 26.98
CA VAL A 59 -16.73 -7.86 28.21
C VAL A 59 -18.19 -7.50 27.97
N GLY A 60 -18.99 -7.66 29.02
CA GLY A 60 -20.39 -7.27 29.04
C GLY A 60 -21.25 -8.00 28.01
N GLY A 61 -22.13 -7.26 27.35
CA GLY A 61 -23.14 -7.76 26.42
C GLY A 61 -24.49 -8.04 27.08
N ALA A 62 -25.52 -8.27 26.26
CA ALA A 62 -26.89 -8.49 26.74
C ALA A 62 -27.57 -9.71 26.09
N ASN A 63 -28.37 -10.43 26.88
CA ASN A 63 -29.15 -11.59 26.45
C ASN A 63 -30.44 -11.78 27.27
N PHE A 64 -31.20 -12.84 27.01
CA PHE A 64 -32.47 -13.22 27.62
C PHE A 64 -32.33 -14.56 28.36
N PRO A 65 -31.63 -14.61 29.51
CA PRO A 65 -31.30 -15.88 30.19
C PRO A 65 -32.50 -16.61 30.81
N LYS A 66 -33.66 -15.95 30.90
CA LYS A 66 -34.87 -16.47 31.56
C LYS A 66 -36.02 -16.79 30.57
N GLY A 67 -35.69 -17.09 29.31
CA GLY A 67 -36.66 -17.42 28.25
C GLY A 67 -36.54 -16.49 27.05
N MET A 68 -37.16 -16.85 25.93
CA MET A 68 -37.07 -16.05 24.71
C MET A 68 -37.85 -14.72 24.84
N PRO A 69 -37.49 -13.68 24.06
CA PRO A 69 -38.19 -12.39 24.14
C PRO A 69 -39.69 -12.46 23.87
N TRP A 70 -40.10 -13.34 22.95
CA TRP A 70 -41.51 -13.54 22.62
C TRP A 70 -42.28 -14.34 23.67
N GLU A 71 -41.58 -15.04 24.57
CA GLU A 71 -42.12 -15.76 25.72
C GLU A 71 -42.16 -14.88 26.98
N GLY A 72 -41.77 -13.61 26.87
CA GLY A 72 -41.71 -12.68 28.00
C GLY A 72 -40.40 -12.71 28.79
N GLY A 73 -39.36 -13.37 28.26
CA GLY A 73 -38.03 -13.35 28.87
C GLY A 73 -37.46 -11.93 28.98
N PRO A 74 -37.03 -11.48 30.17
CA PRO A 74 -36.43 -10.16 30.33
C PRO A 74 -35.02 -10.11 29.74
N LYS A 75 -34.68 -8.97 29.12
CA LYS A 75 -33.31 -8.67 28.68
C LYS A 75 -32.45 -8.37 29.92
N VAL A 76 -31.27 -8.96 29.98
CA VAL A 76 -30.30 -8.85 31.08
C VAL A 76 -28.95 -8.45 30.51
N TRP A 77 -28.30 -7.49 31.17
CA TRP A 77 -26.97 -7.00 30.85
C TRP A 77 -25.93 -7.68 31.75
N SER A 78 -24.77 -7.98 31.18
CA SER A 78 -23.67 -8.66 31.86
C SER A 78 -22.60 -7.67 32.31
N ASP A 79 -21.96 -7.98 33.44
CA ASP A 79 -20.75 -7.34 33.95
C ASP A 79 -19.51 -8.26 33.79
N ALA A 80 -19.68 -9.41 33.13
CA ALA A 80 -18.65 -10.41 32.99
C ALA A 80 -17.49 -9.97 32.11
N ILE A 81 -16.30 -10.47 32.43
CA ILE A 81 -15.08 -10.32 31.64
C ILE A 81 -14.64 -11.71 31.20
N TYR A 82 -14.36 -11.86 29.91
CA TYR A 82 -13.87 -13.08 29.29
C TYR A 82 -12.48 -12.82 28.70
N ILE A 83 -11.57 -13.76 28.89
CA ILE A 83 -10.23 -13.74 28.30
C ILE A 83 -10.03 -15.00 27.45
N PHE A 84 -9.36 -14.84 26.30
CA PHE A 84 -9.04 -15.94 25.40
C PHE A 84 -7.54 -16.23 25.45
N VAL A 85 -7.18 -17.34 26.07
CA VAL A 85 -5.79 -17.76 26.29
C VAL A 85 -5.68 -19.23 25.90
N ASP A 86 -4.63 -19.59 25.15
CA ASP A 86 -4.39 -20.94 24.63
C ASP A 86 -5.56 -21.51 23.81
N ASP A 87 -6.15 -20.67 22.94
CA ASP A 87 -7.33 -21.00 22.13
C ASP A 87 -8.59 -21.39 22.94
N VAL A 88 -8.65 -21.03 24.22
CA VAL A 88 -9.79 -21.31 25.11
C VAL A 88 -10.30 -20.05 25.80
N TRP A 89 -11.62 -19.84 25.76
CA TRP A 89 -12.26 -18.78 26.54
C TRP A 89 -12.36 -19.15 28.02
N ARG A 90 -11.96 -18.23 28.88
CA ARG A 90 -12.07 -18.33 30.34
C ARG A 90 -12.82 -17.12 30.88
N VAL A 91 -13.62 -17.34 31.92
CA VAL A 91 -14.21 -16.24 32.71
C VAL A 91 -13.12 -15.67 33.61
N ALA A 92 -12.87 -14.37 33.54
CA ALA A 92 -11.95 -13.71 34.46
C ALA A 92 -12.57 -13.63 35.86
N GLY A 93 -11.74 -13.63 36.90
CA GLY A 93 -12.22 -13.44 38.28
C GLY A 93 -12.78 -12.04 38.54
N GLN A 94 -12.39 -11.07 37.72
CA GLN A 94 -12.83 -9.68 37.79
C GLN A 94 -14.14 -9.46 37.02
N LYS A 95 -14.87 -8.41 37.42
CA LYS A 95 -16.09 -7.94 36.77
C LYS A 95 -15.95 -6.47 36.42
N LEU A 96 -16.73 -6.03 35.43
CA LEU A 96 -16.93 -4.60 35.19
C LEU A 96 -17.57 -3.94 36.40
N ASN A 97 -17.27 -2.66 36.61
CA ASN A 97 -17.88 -1.88 37.70
C ASN A 97 -19.41 -1.78 37.59
N GLN A 98 -19.95 -1.94 36.38
CA GLN A 98 -21.39 -2.01 36.12
C GLN A 98 -21.67 -2.87 34.87
N PRO A 99 -22.86 -3.49 34.76
CA PRO A 99 -23.28 -4.17 33.55
C PRO A 99 -23.29 -3.24 32.34
N LEU A 100 -22.88 -3.74 31.16
CA LEU A 100 -22.70 -2.90 29.98
C LEU A 100 -22.94 -3.67 28.69
N ALA A 101 -23.60 -3.06 27.70
CA ALA A 101 -23.66 -3.58 26.33
C ALA A 101 -23.82 -2.45 25.30
N TYR A 102 -23.61 -2.79 24.03
CA TYR A 102 -23.83 -1.92 22.87
C TYR A 102 -23.04 -0.61 22.91
N GLY A 103 -21.86 -0.59 23.53
CA GLY A 103 -20.89 0.49 23.35
C GLY A 103 -19.94 0.18 22.18
N ALA A 104 -18.96 1.05 21.97
CA ALA A 104 -17.85 0.80 21.03
C ALA A 104 -16.58 0.43 21.79
N SER A 105 -15.66 -0.27 21.13
CA SER A 105 -14.34 -0.55 21.69
C SER A 105 -13.23 -0.47 20.66
N VAL A 106 -12.06 0.00 21.10
CA VAL A 106 -10.87 0.19 20.25
C VAL A 106 -9.64 -0.35 20.95
N THR A 107 -8.85 -1.16 20.24
CA THR A 107 -7.58 -1.69 20.74
C THR A 107 -6.47 -0.65 20.65
N LEU A 108 -5.90 -0.27 21.79
CA LEU A 108 -4.74 0.62 21.96
C LEU A 108 -3.52 -0.19 22.42
N ASP A 109 -2.33 0.41 22.32
CA ASP A 109 -1.10 -0.25 22.78
C ASP A 109 -1.11 -0.44 24.31
N SER A 110 -1.77 0.48 25.04
CA SER A 110 -1.91 0.44 26.50
C SER A 110 -3.07 -0.45 27.01
N GLY A 111 -4.00 -0.86 26.14
CA GLY A 111 -5.22 -1.56 26.56
C GLY A 111 -6.36 -1.44 25.55
N ILE A 112 -7.55 -1.85 25.95
CA ILE A 112 -8.77 -1.78 25.14
C ILE A 112 -9.64 -0.65 25.68
N LEU A 113 -9.87 0.38 24.87
CA LEU A 113 -10.71 1.50 25.23
C LEU A 113 -12.18 1.13 24.98
N CYS A 114 -12.99 1.12 26.03
CA CYS A 114 -14.44 0.90 25.99
C CYS A 114 -15.17 2.24 26.10
N ILE A 115 -16.14 2.47 25.21
CA ILE A 115 -16.72 3.80 24.96
C ILE A 115 -18.25 3.69 24.95
N GLY A 116 -18.90 4.35 25.91
CA GLY A 116 -20.35 4.42 26.01
C GLY A 116 -21.03 3.06 26.19
N GLY A 117 -22.29 2.96 25.79
CA GLY A 117 -23.14 1.78 25.87
C GLY A 117 -24.42 2.02 26.66
N GLU A 118 -25.10 0.94 27.05
CA GLU A 118 -26.29 0.96 27.90
C GLU A 118 -26.21 -0.16 28.95
N ASP A 119 -26.72 0.10 30.15
CA ASP A 119 -26.74 -0.84 31.30
C ASP A 119 -28.11 -1.51 31.51
N GLY A 120 -29.06 -1.22 30.62
CA GLY A 120 -30.46 -1.64 30.70
C GLY A 120 -31.39 -0.65 31.38
N LYS A 121 -30.87 0.42 31.97
CA LYS A 121 -31.63 1.53 32.56
C LYS A 121 -31.45 2.82 31.77
N THR A 122 -30.22 3.18 31.46
CA THR A 122 -29.85 4.43 30.80
C THR A 122 -28.75 4.21 29.77
N THR A 123 -28.68 5.12 28.79
CA THR A 123 -27.50 5.25 27.93
C THR A 123 -26.35 5.91 28.72
N LEU A 124 -25.11 5.47 28.50
CA LEU A 124 -23.93 5.87 29.26
C LEU A 124 -22.96 6.73 28.43
N ASP A 125 -22.31 7.67 29.09
CA ASP A 125 -21.19 8.48 28.59
C ASP A 125 -19.81 7.98 29.08
N SER A 126 -19.81 6.97 29.96
CA SER A 126 -18.60 6.45 30.58
C SER A 126 -17.61 5.90 29.55
N VAL A 127 -16.34 6.26 29.71
CA VAL A 127 -15.22 5.73 28.94
C VAL A 127 -14.18 5.17 29.90
N PHE A 128 -13.65 4.00 29.60
CA PHE A 128 -12.62 3.37 30.43
C PHE A 128 -11.69 2.50 29.60
N LEU A 129 -10.47 2.32 30.09
CA LEU A 129 -9.46 1.45 29.51
C LEU A 129 -9.41 0.13 30.28
N LEU A 130 -9.42 -0.97 29.55
CA LEU A 130 -9.15 -2.30 30.06
C LEU A 130 -7.70 -2.68 29.75
N SER A 131 -6.94 -3.05 30.76
CA SER A 131 -5.56 -3.52 30.60
C SER A 131 -5.43 -4.93 31.16
N TYR A 132 -4.73 -5.80 30.43
CA TYR A 132 -4.43 -7.15 30.85
C TYR A 132 -2.99 -7.24 31.34
N ASP A 133 -2.82 -7.80 32.52
CA ASP A 133 -1.52 -8.14 33.07
C ASP A 133 -1.26 -9.64 32.83
N SER A 134 -0.23 -9.94 32.04
CA SER A 134 0.12 -11.32 31.68
C SER A 134 0.77 -12.09 32.83
N GLU A 135 1.37 -11.43 33.82
CA GLU A 135 1.97 -12.10 34.97
C GLU A 135 0.90 -12.56 35.97
N SER A 136 -0.06 -11.71 36.27
CA SER A 136 -1.15 -12.01 37.22
C SER A 136 -2.39 -12.63 36.56
N GLY A 137 -2.53 -12.53 35.23
CA GLY A 137 -3.71 -12.95 34.49
C GLY A 137 -4.96 -12.09 34.78
N THR A 138 -4.77 -10.89 35.33
CA THR A 138 -5.86 -10.01 35.76
C THR A 138 -6.20 -8.95 34.72
N VAL A 139 -7.47 -8.55 34.69
CA VAL A 139 -7.94 -7.43 33.87
C VAL A 139 -8.31 -6.26 34.78
N THR A 140 -7.67 -5.11 34.57
CA THR A 140 -7.92 -3.88 35.34
C THR A 140 -8.71 -2.87 34.51
N GLN A 141 -9.65 -2.18 35.16
CA GLN A 141 -10.43 -1.10 34.56
C GLN A 141 -9.96 0.25 35.11
N THR A 142 -9.50 1.15 34.22
CA THR A 142 -9.09 2.51 34.59
C THR A 142 -9.99 3.56 33.92
N PRO A 143 -10.51 4.55 34.65
CA PRO A 143 -11.34 5.62 34.05
C PRO A 143 -10.61 6.40 32.95
N TRP A 144 -11.38 6.84 31.96
CA TRP A 144 -10.94 7.75 30.88
C TRP A 144 -11.90 8.95 30.79
N PRO A 145 -11.54 10.03 30.07
CA PRO A 145 -12.44 11.16 29.86
C PRO A 145 -13.78 10.72 29.28
N ALA A 146 -14.87 11.06 29.98
CA ALA A 146 -16.23 10.72 29.56
C ALA A 146 -16.59 11.37 28.22
N LEU A 147 -17.48 10.72 27.46
CA LEU A 147 -18.03 11.28 26.23
C LEU A 147 -18.78 12.58 26.53
N PRO A 148 -18.79 13.57 25.61
CA PRO A 148 -19.59 14.79 25.77
C PRO A 148 -21.10 14.55 25.84
N GLU A 149 -21.57 13.40 25.36
CA GLU A 149 -22.96 12.96 25.50
C GLU A 149 -23.05 11.42 25.65
N PRO A 150 -24.09 10.89 26.31
CA PRO A 150 -24.28 9.44 26.41
C PRO A 150 -24.63 8.80 25.07
N LEU A 151 -23.89 7.75 24.69
CA LEU A 151 -24.06 7.07 23.39
C LEU A 151 -24.07 5.55 23.52
N ALA A 152 -25.10 4.90 22.99
CA ALA A 152 -25.18 3.46 22.73
C ALA A 152 -25.32 3.19 21.23
N TYR A 153 -24.98 1.98 20.80
CA TYR A 153 -24.91 1.56 19.40
C TYR A 153 -24.06 2.50 18.53
N THR A 154 -23.07 3.13 19.16
CA THR A 154 -22.02 3.92 18.52
C THR A 154 -20.92 3.00 17.99
N ALA A 155 -20.06 3.52 17.13
CA ALA A 155 -18.92 2.80 16.61
C ALA A 155 -17.68 3.70 16.69
N ALA A 156 -16.50 3.07 16.79
CA ALA A 156 -15.25 3.78 16.98
C ALA A 156 -14.08 3.10 16.26
N ALA A 157 -13.09 3.90 15.87
CA ALA A 157 -11.84 3.42 15.27
C ALA A 157 -10.67 4.32 15.66
N LYS A 158 -9.44 3.79 15.57
CA LYS A 158 -8.21 4.58 15.77
C LYS A 158 -7.52 4.89 14.45
N HIS A 159 -6.94 6.09 14.35
CA HIS A 159 -6.03 6.46 13.27
C HIS A 159 -5.10 7.60 13.70
N ASN A 160 -3.83 7.57 13.29
CA ASN A 160 -2.82 8.61 13.54
C ASN A 160 -2.79 9.19 14.98
N GLY A 161 -2.87 8.33 15.99
CA GLY A 161 -2.79 8.76 17.39
C GLY A 161 -4.08 9.34 17.97
N TYR A 162 -5.20 9.24 17.25
CA TYR A 162 -6.54 9.62 17.72
C TYR A 162 -7.49 8.42 17.72
N VAL A 163 -8.47 8.45 18.62
CA VAL A 163 -9.68 7.62 18.56
C VAL A 163 -10.83 8.48 18.07
N TYR A 164 -11.58 7.98 17.09
CA TYR A 164 -12.78 8.61 16.52
C TYR A 164 -14.01 7.81 16.94
N VAL A 165 -15.08 8.51 17.30
CA VAL A 165 -16.39 7.95 17.68
C VAL A 165 -17.44 8.68 16.87
N ALA A 166 -18.38 7.96 16.26
CA ALA A 166 -19.40 8.58 15.43
C ALA A 166 -20.77 7.92 15.62
N GLY A 167 -21.81 8.74 15.61
CA GLY A 167 -23.21 8.30 15.67
C GLY A 167 -23.54 7.48 16.92
N GLY A 168 -24.60 6.69 16.81
CA GLY A 168 -25.21 5.99 17.95
C GLY A 168 -26.54 6.64 18.34
N LYS A 169 -27.02 6.33 19.54
CA LYS A 169 -28.24 6.90 20.12
C LYS A 169 -28.05 7.27 21.57
N ASN A 170 -28.82 8.26 22.01
CA ASN A 170 -29.14 8.51 23.40
C ASN A 170 -30.50 7.87 23.75
N ASP A 171 -31.09 8.23 24.88
CA ASP A 171 -32.38 7.68 25.34
C ASP A 171 -33.60 8.17 24.52
N LEU A 172 -33.42 9.17 23.66
CA LEU A 172 -34.47 9.80 22.85
C LEU A 172 -34.38 9.41 21.37
N SER A 173 -33.20 9.53 20.77
CA SER A 173 -33.00 9.35 19.34
C SER A 173 -31.57 8.99 18.97
N SER A 174 -31.36 8.54 17.73
CA SER A 174 -30.02 8.51 17.13
C SER A 174 -29.47 9.92 16.90
N VAL A 175 -28.15 10.05 16.88
CA VAL A 175 -27.44 11.34 16.71
C VAL A 175 -26.55 11.38 15.47
N GLN A 176 -26.09 12.58 15.11
CA GLN A 176 -25.11 12.81 14.02
C GLN A 176 -23.71 13.16 14.52
N SER A 177 -23.55 13.18 15.84
CA SER A 177 -22.34 13.64 16.50
C SER A 177 -21.13 12.78 16.17
N VAL A 178 -19.98 13.45 16.06
CA VAL A 178 -18.68 12.84 15.81
C VAL A 178 -17.67 13.47 16.75
N TYR A 179 -16.90 12.63 17.42
CA TYR A 179 -15.91 13.05 18.42
C TYR A 179 -14.57 12.41 18.12
N ARG A 180 -13.48 13.10 18.45
CA ARG A 180 -12.14 12.51 18.51
C ARG A 180 -11.41 12.84 19.80
N ILE A 181 -10.48 12.00 20.21
CA ILE A 181 -9.60 12.25 21.36
C ILE A 181 -8.18 11.76 21.07
N ALA A 182 -7.17 12.49 21.54
CA ALA A 182 -5.77 12.11 21.40
C ALA A 182 -5.42 10.94 22.34
N ILE A 183 -4.71 9.94 21.83
CA ILE A 183 -4.35 8.73 22.59
C ILE A 183 -3.21 8.99 23.59
N LYS A 184 -2.20 9.77 23.20
CA LYS A 184 -1.01 10.02 24.04
C LYS A 184 -1.29 10.97 25.22
N SER A 185 -2.21 11.89 25.04
CA SER A 185 -2.59 12.90 26.05
C SER A 185 -4.11 13.10 26.04
N PRO A 186 -4.90 12.12 26.52
CA PRO A 186 -6.36 12.16 26.48
C PRO A 186 -6.89 13.10 27.57
N THR A 187 -7.05 14.39 27.25
CA THR A 187 -7.60 15.40 28.17
C THR A 187 -9.10 15.61 27.96
N SER A 188 -9.53 15.79 26.72
CA SER A 188 -10.93 16.08 26.36
C SER A 188 -11.27 15.59 24.96
N TRP A 189 -12.53 15.24 24.75
CA TRP A 189 -13.07 14.95 23.43
C TRP A 189 -13.27 16.24 22.62
N GLU A 190 -12.79 16.25 21.39
CA GLU A 190 -13.03 17.28 20.40
C GLU A 190 -14.23 16.89 19.54
N ARG A 191 -15.22 17.79 19.43
CA ARG A 191 -16.36 17.59 18.53
C ARG A 191 -15.97 17.99 17.10
N LEU A 192 -16.15 17.06 16.17
CA LEU A 192 -15.98 17.27 14.74
C LEU A 192 -17.32 17.66 14.09
N PRO A 193 -17.32 18.14 12.83
CA PRO A 193 -18.56 18.40 12.11
C PRO A 193 -19.45 17.15 12.06
N ASP A 194 -20.75 17.36 12.31
CA ASP A 194 -21.75 16.30 12.24
C ASP A 194 -21.80 15.70 10.81
N PHE A 195 -21.98 14.39 10.70
CA PHE A 195 -22.06 13.74 9.38
C PHE A 195 -23.39 14.09 8.67
N PRO A 196 -23.40 14.17 7.33
CA PRO A 196 -24.59 14.58 6.57
C PRO A 196 -25.66 13.47 6.52
N GLY A 197 -26.88 13.89 6.23
CA GLY A 197 -28.04 13.00 6.11
C GLY A 197 -28.76 12.76 7.44
N LEU A 198 -29.36 11.58 7.60
CA LEU A 198 -30.10 11.22 8.81
C LEU A 198 -29.16 10.70 9.89
N SER A 199 -29.48 10.99 11.16
CA SER A 199 -28.81 10.37 12.30
C SER A 199 -28.87 8.84 12.21
N ARG A 200 -27.84 8.15 12.71
CA ARG A 200 -27.74 6.69 12.59
C ARG A 200 -27.19 6.03 13.85
N ALA A 201 -27.80 4.92 14.22
CA ALA A 201 -27.30 3.94 15.16
C ALA A 201 -27.16 2.59 14.44
N VAL A 202 -26.51 1.60 15.07
CA VAL A 202 -26.27 0.25 14.49
C VAL A 202 -25.65 0.30 13.09
N HIS A 203 -24.81 1.30 12.85
CA HIS A 203 -24.04 1.44 11.62
C HIS A 203 -22.66 0.81 11.81
N ALA A 204 -22.03 0.45 10.70
CA ALA A 204 -20.63 0.05 10.67
C ALA A 204 -19.73 1.28 10.55
N LEU A 205 -18.53 1.22 11.14
CA LEU A 205 -17.49 2.23 11.02
C LEU A 205 -16.15 1.58 10.72
N ALA A 206 -15.43 2.14 9.74
CA ALA A 206 -14.04 1.75 9.45
C ALA A 206 -13.25 2.98 8.96
N ILE A 207 -11.94 2.97 9.19
CA ILE A 207 -11.02 3.96 8.62
C ILE A 207 -10.14 3.23 7.60
N GLN A 208 -10.10 3.71 6.35
CA GLN A 208 -9.35 3.10 5.27
C GLN A 208 -8.77 4.18 4.33
N GLU A 209 -7.64 3.88 3.71
CA GLU A 209 -7.04 4.71 2.67
C GLU A 209 -7.98 4.81 1.46
N ALA A 210 -8.11 6.02 0.91
CA ALA A 210 -8.86 6.28 -0.32
C ALA A 210 -7.95 7.00 -1.32
N ARG A 211 -8.50 7.35 -2.50
CA ARG A 211 -7.75 7.98 -3.60
C ARG A 211 -6.96 9.23 -3.19
N GLU A 212 -7.57 10.12 -2.43
CA GLU A 212 -7.03 11.46 -2.12
C GLU A 212 -6.42 11.53 -0.72
N GLU A 213 -7.06 10.86 0.25
CA GLU A 213 -6.66 10.87 1.65
C GLU A 213 -7.22 9.64 2.37
N THR A 214 -6.78 9.41 3.61
CA THR A 214 -7.44 8.44 4.49
C THR A 214 -8.78 8.98 4.97
N LYS A 215 -9.82 8.15 4.89
CA LYS A 215 -11.19 8.55 5.28
C LYS A 215 -11.77 7.64 6.37
N LEU A 216 -12.63 8.21 7.21
CA LEU A 216 -13.51 7.49 8.12
C LEU A 216 -14.85 7.26 7.43
N TYR A 217 -15.31 6.02 7.35
CA TYR A 217 -16.55 5.62 6.68
C TYR A 217 -17.62 5.22 7.68
N LEU A 218 -18.85 5.72 7.48
CA LEU A 218 -20.05 5.28 8.18
C LEU A 218 -20.97 4.57 7.19
N ILE A 219 -21.26 3.31 7.46
CA ILE A 219 -21.91 2.40 6.51
C ILE A 219 -23.22 1.89 7.10
N GLY A 220 -24.32 2.16 6.40
CA GLY A 220 -25.65 1.64 6.73
C GLY A 220 -26.19 2.12 8.08
N GLY A 221 -26.84 1.21 8.80
CA GLY A 221 -27.52 1.47 10.07
C GLY A 221 -28.96 1.96 9.90
N ARG A 222 -29.50 2.58 10.95
CA ARG A 222 -30.86 3.13 10.93
C ARG A 222 -30.99 4.39 11.77
N SER A 223 -31.89 5.27 11.35
CA SER A 223 -32.33 6.41 12.15
C SER A 223 -33.43 6.00 13.11
N ILE A 224 -33.24 6.32 14.39
CA ILE A 224 -34.10 5.90 15.51
C ILE A 224 -34.68 7.15 16.17
N SER A 225 -35.97 7.11 16.47
CA SER A 225 -36.63 8.11 17.33
C SER A 225 -37.64 7.39 18.22
N LYS A 226 -37.60 7.67 19.53
CA LYS A 226 -38.46 7.01 20.51
C LYS A 226 -39.95 7.10 20.11
N GLY A 227 -40.62 5.95 20.08
CA GLY A 227 -42.04 5.84 19.74
C GLY A 227 -42.38 5.97 18.25
N LYS A 228 -41.40 6.15 17.36
CA LYS A 228 -41.58 6.21 15.90
C LYS A 228 -40.96 4.98 15.24
N LYS A 229 -41.43 4.65 14.04
CA LYS A 229 -40.82 3.62 13.20
C LYS A 229 -39.42 4.08 12.78
N SER A 230 -38.43 3.21 12.92
CA SER A 230 -37.06 3.51 12.50
C SER A 230 -36.98 3.60 10.98
N LYS A 231 -36.00 4.36 10.48
CA LYS A 231 -35.69 4.45 9.04
C LYS A 231 -34.36 3.77 8.74
N PRO A 232 -34.35 2.55 8.17
CA PRO A 232 -33.14 1.89 7.73
C PRO A 232 -32.42 2.67 6.63
N LEU A 233 -31.09 2.57 6.58
CA LEU A 233 -30.24 3.34 5.68
C LEU A 233 -29.34 2.42 4.86
N ALA A 234 -29.27 2.66 3.55
CA ALA A 234 -28.26 2.08 2.65
C ALA A 234 -27.08 3.03 2.41
N SER A 235 -27.18 4.26 2.92
CA SER A 235 -26.23 5.33 2.62
C SER A 235 -24.89 5.10 3.29
N VAL A 236 -23.85 5.39 2.53
CA VAL A 236 -22.47 5.45 3.00
C VAL A 236 -22.05 6.91 2.98
N VAL A 237 -21.41 7.36 4.06
CA VAL A 237 -20.80 8.69 4.13
C VAL A 237 -19.39 8.56 4.64
N SER A 238 -18.49 9.41 4.16
CA SER A 238 -17.08 9.38 4.54
C SER A 238 -16.61 10.76 5.01
N TYR A 239 -15.65 10.79 5.93
CA TYR A 239 -15.00 11.99 6.44
C TYR A 239 -13.52 11.95 6.12
N GLY A 240 -13.04 12.94 5.38
CA GLY A 240 -11.63 13.15 5.14
C GLY A 240 -10.89 13.52 6.42
N ILE A 241 -9.94 12.68 6.85
CA ILE A 241 -9.22 12.90 8.11
C ILE A 241 -8.34 14.14 8.05
N THR A 242 -7.80 14.45 6.87
CA THR A 242 -6.93 15.61 6.65
C THR A 242 -7.73 16.81 6.19
N SER A 243 -8.64 16.63 5.23
CA SER A 243 -9.47 17.72 4.69
C SER A 243 -10.53 18.23 5.67
N GLY A 244 -10.99 17.36 6.56
CA GLY A 244 -12.08 17.66 7.49
C GLY A 244 -13.46 17.76 6.83
N ILE A 245 -13.63 17.19 5.64
CA ILE A 245 -14.85 17.33 4.82
C ILE A 245 -15.62 16.00 4.78
N TRP A 246 -16.95 16.08 4.91
CA TRP A 246 -17.85 14.95 4.70
C TRP A 246 -18.27 14.80 3.23
N GLN A 247 -18.36 13.57 2.75
CA GLN A 247 -18.80 13.22 1.40
C GLN A 247 -19.83 12.08 1.43
N HIS A 248 -20.71 12.05 0.44
CA HIS A 248 -21.58 10.92 0.17
C HIS A 248 -20.84 9.91 -0.73
N GLU A 249 -20.89 8.64 -0.36
CA GLU A 249 -20.24 7.55 -1.09
C GLU A 249 -21.29 6.62 -1.72
N THR A 250 -20.85 5.73 -2.60
CA THR A 250 -21.73 4.73 -3.23
C THR A 250 -22.48 3.93 -2.16
N PRO A 251 -23.84 3.94 -2.18
CA PRO A 251 -24.62 3.16 -1.24
C PRO A 251 -24.33 1.66 -1.42
N ILE A 252 -24.67 0.85 -0.42
CA ILE A 252 -24.47 -0.60 -0.50
C ILE A 252 -25.27 -1.13 -1.70
N GLN A 253 -24.57 -1.58 -2.74
CA GLN A 253 -25.17 -2.00 -4.00
C GLN A 253 -24.52 -3.29 -4.51
N ILE A 254 -25.28 -4.36 -4.60
CA ILE A 254 -24.79 -5.66 -5.10
C ILE A 254 -25.65 -6.05 -6.29
N ASP A 255 -25.02 -6.42 -7.41
CA ASP A 255 -25.68 -6.79 -8.66
C ASP A 255 -26.72 -5.73 -9.12
N GLY A 256 -26.37 -4.46 -8.97
CA GLY A 256 -27.22 -3.32 -9.30
C GLY A 256 -28.33 -3.02 -8.30
N GLN A 257 -28.55 -3.84 -7.26
CA GLN A 257 -29.60 -3.64 -6.26
C GLN A 257 -29.08 -3.00 -4.98
N THR A 258 -29.72 -1.91 -4.56
CA THR A 258 -29.44 -1.28 -3.27
C THR A 258 -29.87 -2.19 -2.13
N GLN A 259 -28.96 -2.44 -1.18
CA GLN A 259 -29.22 -3.25 0.00
C GLN A 259 -29.17 -2.42 1.27
N ILE A 260 -30.03 -2.75 2.23
CA ILE A 260 -29.95 -2.22 3.59
C ILE A 260 -29.10 -3.16 4.43
N ASN A 261 -28.21 -2.57 5.23
CA ASN A 261 -27.45 -3.32 6.22
C ASN A 261 -27.50 -2.60 7.57
N MET A 262 -28.10 -3.26 8.56
CA MET A 262 -28.14 -2.80 9.95
C MET A 262 -27.41 -3.78 10.87
N GLY A 263 -26.58 -3.24 11.75
CA GLY A 263 -25.92 -4.01 12.82
C GLY A 263 -24.73 -4.86 12.36
N ALA A 264 -24.27 -4.73 11.11
CA ALA A 264 -23.02 -5.33 10.66
C ALA A 264 -21.81 -4.73 11.39
N SER A 265 -20.76 -5.53 11.48
CA SER A 265 -19.43 -5.07 11.88
C SER A 265 -18.60 -4.84 10.63
N ALA A 266 -17.70 -3.85 10.63
CA ALA A 266 -16.82 -3.58 9.51
C ALA A 266 -15.37 -3.45 9.95
N MET A 267 -14.46 -3.72 9.01
CA MET A 267 -13.03 -3.53 9.22
C MET A 267 -12.33 -3.17 7.91
N ALA A 268 -11.28 -2.37 8.01
CA ALA A 268 -10.33 -2.19 6.92
C ALA A 268 -9.64 -3.52 6.60
N SER A 269 -9.57 -3.87 5.33
CA SER A 269 -8.89 -5.07 4.83
C SER A 269 -8.04 -4.70 3.63
N GLY A 270 -6.82 -5.22 3.60
CA GLY A 270 -5.83 -4.84 2.59
C GLY A 270 -5.57 -3.32 2.57
N SER A 271 -5.09 -2.83 1.45
CA SER A 271 -4.73 -1.43 1.24
C SER A 271 -5.88 -0.55 0.73
N MET A 272 -7.03 -1.13 0.37
CA MET A 272 -8.10 -0.38 -0.31
C MET A 272 -9.53 -0.94 -0.11
N HIS A 273 -9.75 -1.85 0.83
CA HIS A 273 -11.09 -2.42 1.05
C HIS A 273 -11.59 -2.22 2.47
N ILE A 274 -12.90 -2.14 2.60
CA ILE A 274 -13.61 -2.31 3.87
C ILE A 274 -14.49 -3.55 3.74
N VAL A 275 -14.32 -4.51 4.64
CA VAL A 275 -15.13 -5.75 4.66
C VAL A 275 -16.20 -5.63 5.73
N LEU A 276 -17.45 -5.88 5.33
CA LEU A 276 -18.62 -5.96 6.19
C LEU A 276 -18.93 -7.41 6.52
N PHE A 277 -19.15 -7.66 7.81
CA PHE A 277 -19.50 -8.95 8.38
C PHE A 277 -20.96 -8.91 8.84
N GLY A 278 -21.80 -9.67 8.13
CA GLY A 278 -23.21 -9.85 8.46
C GLY A 278 -24.08 -8.63 8.13
N GLY A 279 -25.19 -8.51 8.86
CA GLY A 279 -26.18 -7.45 8.65
C GLY A 279 -27.62 -7.94 8.59
N SER A 280 -28.54 -7.08 9.01
CA SER A 280 -29.98 -7.29 8.83
C SER A 280 -30.52 -6.40 7.71
N ASP A 281 -31.35 -7.00 6.85
CA ASP A 281 -32.19 -6.25 5.91
C ASP A 281 -33.36 -5.54 6.63
N GLU A 282 -34.10 -4.74 5.88
CA GLU A 282 -35.25 -3.98 6.35
C GLU A 282 -36.57 -4.77 6.30
N LYS A 283 -36.67 -5.88 5.58
CA LYS A 283 -37.96 -6.49 5.21
C LYS A 283 -38.67 -7.07 6.43
N LEU A 284 -38.04 -8.03 7.10
CA LEU A 284 -38.60 -8.65 8.31
C LEU A 284 -38.53 -7.69 9.49
N PHE A 285 -37.45 -6.90 9.56
CA PHE A 285 -37.29 -5.85 10.55
C PHE A 285 -38.47 -4.86 10.57
N ASN A 286 -38.85 -4.29 9.41
CA ASN A 286 -39.94 -3.33 9.30
C ASN A 286 -41.30 -3.91 9.72
N ARG A 287 -41.53 -5.20 9.43
CA ARG A 287 -42.76 -5.90 9.83
C ARG A 287 -42.81 -6.06 11.35
N LEU A 288 -41.73 -6.54 11.96
CA LEU A 288 -41.62 -6.70 13.41
C LEU A 288 -41.79 -5.35 14.13
N GLU A 289 -41.15 -4.29 13.64
CA GLU A 289 -41.27 -2.96 14.23
C GLU A 289 -42.69 -2.39 14.09
N THR A 290 -43.34 -2.60 12.94
CA THR A 290 -44.73 -2.17 12.74
C THR A 290 -45.68 -2.88 13.71
N LEU A 291 -45.47 -4.17 13.96
CA LEU A 291 -46.24 -4.93 14.97
C LEU A 291 -45.98 -4.40 16.38
N ALA A 292 -44.72 -4.15 16.72
CA ALA A 292 -44.33 -3.60 18.03
C ALA A 292 -44.97 -2.23 18.32
N LEU A 293 -45.10 -1.37 17.31
CA LEU A 293 -45.76 -0.06 17.46
C LEU A 293 -47.29 -0.13 17.51
N LYS A 294 -47.90 -1.18 16.95
CA LYS A 294 -49.35 -1.40 16.96
C LYS A 294 -49.83 -2.05 18.26
N LEU A 295 -49.13 -3.06 18.76
CA LEU A 295 -49.56 -3.89 19.89
C LEU A 295 -49.99 -3.09 21.14
N PRO A 296 -49.26 -2.06 21.61
CA PRO A 296 -49.68 -1.27 22.77
C PRO A 296 -50.94 -0.42 22.55
N LYS A 297 -51.33 -0.18 21.29
CA LYS A 297 -52.48 0.68 20.92
C LYS A 297 -53.78 -0.12 20.72
N VAL A 298 -53.69 -1.44 20.67
CA VAL A 298 -54.84 -2.32 20.40
C VAL A 298 -55.54 -2.65 21.71
N GLN A 299 -56.81 -2.22 21.81
CA GLN A 299 -57.67 -2.48 22.97
C GLN A 299 -58.48 -3.79 22.85
N ASN A 300 -58.65 -4.32 21.63
CA ASN A 300 -59.40 -5.56 21.40
C ASN A 300 -58.51 -6.79 21.59
N ASP A 301 -58.86 -7.66 22.55
CA ASP A 301 -58.06 -8.84 22.92
C ASP A 301 -57.91 -9.88 21.79
N SER A 302 -58.92 -10.07 20.96
CA SER A 302 -58.85 -10.98 19.80
C SER A 302 -57.85 -10.47 18.75
N VAL A 303 -57.90 -9.18 18.44
CA VAL A 303 -56.95 -8.53 17.52
C VAL A 303 -55.54 -8.55 18.10
N LYS A 304 -55.40 -8.26 19.40
CA LYS A 304 -54.11 -8.31 20.10
C LYS A 304 -53.50 -9.71 20.05
N THR A 305 -54.30 -10.75 20.29
CA THR A 305 -53.87 -12.15 20.20
C THR A 305 -53.45 -12.52 18.78
N GLN A 306 -54.17 -12.07 17.76
CA GLN A 306 -53.79 -12.30 16.36
C GLN A 306 -52.45 -11.63 16.01
N LEU A 307 -52.25 -10.38 16.43
CA LEU A 307 -50.99 -9.66 16.20
C LEU A 307 -49.80 -10.29 16.95
N LEU A 308 -50.04 -10.79 18.18
CA LEU A 308 -49.03 -11.56 18.92
C LEU A 308 -48.65 -12.84 18.18
N ARG A 309 -49.63 -13.64 17.72
CA ARG A 309 -49.37 -14.83 16.90
C ARG A 309 -48.59 -14.51 15.63
N GLN A 310 -48.90 -13.40 14.95
CA GLN A 310 -48.15 -12.96 13.78
C GLN A 310 -46.71 -12.58 14.13
N ARG A 311 -46.49 -11.82 15.20
CA ARG A 311 -45.15 -11.45 15.68
C ARG A 311 -44.34 -12.69 16.03
N ASP A 312 -44.92 -13.60 16.81
CA ASP A 312 -44.22 -14.79 17.31
C ASP A 312 -43.89 -15.74 16.17
N SER A 313 -44.80 -15.92 15.21
CA SER A 313 -44.54 -16.69 14.00
C SER A 313 -43.35 -16.13 13.20
N LEU A 314 -43.24 -14.80 13.06
CA LEU A 314 -42.11 -14.16 12.39
C LEU A 314 -40.78 -14.33 13.14
N LEU A 315 -40.80 -14.32 14.47
CA LEU A 315 -39.60 -14.48 15.30
C LEU A 315 -39.12 -15.93 15.31
N VAL A 316 -40.02 -16.89 15.49
CA VAL A 316 -39.72 -18.32 15.54
C VAL A 316 -39.20 -18.84 14.20
N HIS A 317 -39.77 -18.39 13.09
CA HIS A 317 -39.40 -18.84 11.73
C HIS A 317 -38.47 -17.85 11.00
N HIS A 318 -37.81 -16.95 11.73
CA HIS A 318 -36.88 -15.99 11.11
C HIS A 318 -35.69 -16.73 10.47
N PRO A 319 -35.31 -16.43 9.21
CA PRO A 319 -34.26 -17.16 8.48
C PRO A 319 -32.83 -16.92 8.98
N GLY A 320 -32.69 -16.15 10.06
CA GLY A 320 -31.43 -15.54 10.51
C GLY A 320 -31.04 -14.29 9.73
N PHE A 321 -29.90 -13.70 10.06
CA PHE A 321 -29.32 -12.55 9.37
C PHE A 321 -28.45 -12.94 8.18
N SER A 322 -27.94 -11.93 7.47
CA SER A 322 -27.10 -12.10 6.27
C SER A 322 -25.95 -13.08 6.53
N ARG A 323 -25.68 -13.91 5.54
CA ARG A 323 -24.55 -14.84 5.50
C ARG A 323 -23.38 -14.27 4.71
N ASP A 324 -23.57 -13.12 4.07
CA ASP A 324 -22.66 -12.60 3.08
C ASP A 324 -21.61 -11.70 3.72
N LEU A 325 -20.37 -11.86 3.27
CA LEU A 325 -19.31 -10.90 3.46
C LEU A 325 -19.31 -9.98 2.25
N LEU A 326 -19.47 -8.68 2.50
CA LEU A 326 -19.44 -7.66 1.46
C LEU A 326 -18.11 -6.89 1.55
N ALA A 327 -17.51 -6.57 0.43
CA ALA A 327 -16.36 -5.67 0.36
C ALA A 327 -16.74 -4.39 -0.36
N TYR A 328 -16.29 -3.26 0.18
CA TYR A 328 -16.32 -1.97 -0.47
C TYR A 328 -14.91 -1.56 -0.82
N ASN A 329 -14.63 -1.34 -2.10
CA ASN A 329 -13.35 -0.82 -2.56
C ASN A 329 -13.38 0.72 -2.50
N THR A 330 -12.46 1.32 -1.75
CA THR A 330 -12.41 2.77 -1.51
C THR A 330 -11.85 3.57 -2.70
N ILE A 331 -11.27 2.90 -3.69
CA ILE A 331 -10.68 3.50 -4.90
C ILE A 331 -11.68 3.47 -6.05
N THR A 332 -12.21 2.30 -6.40
CA THR A 332 -13.22 2.14 -7.46
C THR A 332 -14.61 2.55 -6.99
N GLN A 333 -14.82 2.68 -5.67
CA GLN A 333 -16.11 2.97 -5.03
C GLN A 333 -17.20 1.94 -5.37
N THR A 334 -16.79 0.69 -5.56
CA THR A 334 -17.67 -0.43 -5.90
C THR A 334 -17.81 -1.41 -4.75
N TRP A 335 -18.97 -2.05 -4.70
CA TRP A 335 -19.31 -3.08 -3.75
C TRP A 335 -19.26 -4.45 -4.43
N SER A 336 -18.75 -5.46 -3.74
CA SER A 336 -18.77 -6.85 -4.20
C SER A 336 -19.12 -7.80 -3.07
N LYS A 337 -19.73 -8.94 -3.42
CA LYS A 337 -19.90 -10.06 -2.51
C LYS A 337 -18.61 -10.88 -2.51
N VAL A 338 -17.91 -10.91 -1.38
CA VAL A 338 -16.65 -11.65 -1.24
C VAL A 338 -16.90 -13.14 -1.10
N GLN A 339 -17.81 -13.50 -0.20
CA GLN A 339 -18.09 -14.89 0.16
C GLN A 339 -19.44 -14.99 0.87
N SER A 340 -20.13 -16.11 0.72
CA SER A 340 -21.31 -16.46 1.54
C SER A 340 -20.94 -17.56 2.54
N MET A 341 -21.34 -17.39 3.79
CA MET A 341 -21.09 -18.35 4.87
C MET A 341 -22.18 -19.43 4.92
N PRO A 342 -21.87 -20.65 5.42
CA PRO A 342 -22.87 -21.70 5.61
C PRO A 342 -23.98 -21.28 6.59
N THR A 343 -23.65 -20.44 7.57
CA THR A 343 -24.57 -19.95 8.62
C THR A 343 -24.65 -18.43 8.66
N GLY A 344 -25.76 -17.89 9.19
CA GLY A 344 -25.94 -16.46 9.43
C GLY A 344 -24.80 -15.86 10.23
N LEU A 345 -24.27 -14.73 9.76
CA LEU A 345 -23.29 -13.95 10.51
C LEU A 345 -24.00 -13.11 11.56
N PRO A 346 -23.45 -12.99 12.77
CA PRO A 346 -24.12 -12.27 13.84
C PRO A 346 -24.11 -10.77 13.57
N VAL A 347 -25.21 -10.09 13.90
CA VAL A 347 -25.28 -8.63 14.03
C VAL A 347 -24.93 -8.22 15.46
N THR A 348 -24.41 -7.02 15.62
CA THR A 348 -23.92 -6.49 16.92
C THR A 348 -22.91 -7.43 17.61
N GLY A 349 -22.15 -8.17 16.80
CA GLY A 349 -21.04 -8.99 17.26
C GLY A 349 -19.80 -8.15 17.54
N LEU A 350 -18.95 -8.62 18.45
CA LEU A 350 -17.66 -7.99 18.72
C LEU A 350 -16.64 -8.44 17.66
N LEU A 351 -16.27 -7.54 16.75
CA LEU A 351 -15.25 -7.78 15.73
C LEU A 351 -13.93 -7.18 16.20
N THR A 352 -12.87 -8.00 16.21
CA THR A 352 -11.52 -7.52 16.52
C THR A 352 -10.47 -8.25 15.68
N GLN A 353 -9.26 -7.71 15.61
CA GLN A 353 -8.17 -8.24 14.80
C GLN A 353 -6.95 -8.46 15.69
N ASN A 354 -6.33 -9.63 15.53
CA ASN A 354 -5.01 -9.92 16.08
C ASN A 354 -4.12 -10.43 14.94
N LYS A 355 -3.13 -9.63 14.54
CA LYS A 355 -2.28 -9.89 13.36
C LYS A 355 -3.18 -10.11 12.11
N ASP A 356 -3.01 -11.22 11.40
CA ASP A 356 -3.75 -11.54 10.17
C ASP A 356 -5.05 -12.32 10.41
N ARG A 357 -5.52 -12.38 11.66
CA ARG A 357 -6.74 -13.09 12.07
C ARG A 357 -7.79 -12.11 12.56
N TYR A 358 -8.99 -12.23 12.00
CA TYR A 358 -10.18 -11.48 12.40
C TYR A 358 -11.08 -12.36 13.26
N TYR A 359 -11.51 -11.87 14.42
CA TYR A 359 -12.33 -12.60 15.37
C TYR A 359 -13.70 -11.96 15.48
N MET A 360 -14.76 -12.71 15.19
CA MET A 360 -16.13 -12.35 15.52
C MET A 360 -16.55 -13.12 16.74
N ILE A 361 -16.71 -12.39 17.84
CA ILE A 361 -17.02 -12.95 19.15
C ILE A 361 -18.50 -12.70 19.42
N SER A 362 -19.26 -13.79 19.50
CA SER A 362 -20.68 -13.77 19.83
C SER A 362 -21.51 -12.87 18.90
N GLY A 363 -22.68 -12.42 19.38
CA GLY A 363 -23.62 -11.57 18.66
C GLY A 363 -24.96 -12.24 18.37
N GLU A 364 -25.87 -11.48 17.79
CA GLU A 364 -27.26 -11.89 17.52
C GLU A 364 -27.34 -12.50 16.12
N ILE A 365 -27.80 -13.76 16.00
CA ILE A 365 -27.87 -14.48 14.71
C ILE A 365 -29.28 -14.47 14.11
N SER A 366 -30.28 -14.16 14.94
CA SER A 366 -31.68 -13.97 14.60
C SER A 366 -32.31 -13.11 15.70
N PRO A 367 -33.38 -12.34 15.46
CA PRO A 367 -33.99 -11.50 16.50
C PRO A 367 -34.29 -12.29 17.78
N GLY A 368 -33.70 -11.89 18.90
CA GLY A 368 -33.83 -12.58 20.19
C GLY A 368 -32.85 -13.74 20.43
N VAL A 369 -32.20 -14.27 19.40
CA VAL A 369 -31.30 -15.44 19.48
C VAL A 369 -29.84 -15.03 19.30
N ARG A 370 -29.00 -15.32 20.31
CA ARG A 370 -27.56 -15.04 20.28
C ARG A 370 -26.75 -16.33 20.18
N SER A 371 -25.54 -16.19 19.64
CA SER A 371 -24.59 -17.29 19.50
C SER A 371 -23.44 -17.11 20.50
N PRO A 372 -23.05 -18.14 21.26
CA PRO A 372 -21.83 -18.09 22.09
C PRO A 372 -20.56 -18.31 21.27
N LYS A 373 -20.67 -18.66 19.97
CA LYS A 373 -19.53 -19.05 19.14
C LYS A 373 -18.62 -17.88 18.82
N THR A 374 -17.33 -18.18 18.74
CA THR A 374 -16.31 -17.30 18.15
C THR A 374 -15.89 -17.85 16.80
N TRP A 375 -15.98 -17.01 15.79
CA TRP A 375 -15.49 -17.28 14.45
C TRP A 375 -14.16 -16.56 14.25
N VAL A 376 -13.24 -17.22 13.57
CA VAL A 376 -12.01 -16.60 13.09
C VAL A 376 -11.97 -16.63 11.57
N TRP A 377 -11.60 -15.52 10.94
CA TRP A 377 -11.21 -15.47 9.54
C TRP A 377 -9.72 -15.22 9.45
N GLN A 378 -9.06 -16.01 8.61
CA GLN A 378 -7.68 -15.80 8.23
C GLN A 378 -7.65 -15.34 6.79
N THR A 379 -6.86 -14.31 6.50
CA THR A 379 -6.63 -13.84 5.13
C THR A 379 -5.92 -14.92 4.33
N ASN A 380 -6.47 -15.24 3.17
CA ASN A 380 -5.78 -16.05 2.17
C ASN A 380 -5.18 -15.08 1.16
N TYR A 381 -3.86 -14.89 1.23
CA TYR A 381 -3.16 -14.06 0.23
C TYR A 381 -3.07 -14.76 -1.14
N GLN A 382 -3.14 -16.09 -1.15
CA GLN A 382 -3.15 -16.91 -2.36
C GLN A 382 -4.55 -17.49 -2.56
N THR A 383 -5.30 -16.99 -3.54
CA THR A 383 -6.55 -17.62 -3.97
C THR A 383 -6.30 -18.80 -4.90
N ASN A 384 -5.25 -18.70 -5.73
CA ASN A 384 -4.85 -19.71 -6.71
C ASN A 384 -3.34 -19.96 -6.61
N SER A 385 -2.91 -21.22 -6.78
CA SER A 385 -1.49 -21.57 -6.84
C SER A 385 -0.86 -20.97 -8.09
N PHE A 386 0.35 -20.40 -7.99
CA PHE A 386 1.11 -19.91 -9.15
C PHE A 386 1.26 -20.98 -10.23
N GLY A 387 1.25 -22.27 -9.85
CA GLY A 387 1.21 -23.37 -10.80
C GLY A 387 2.59 -23.76 -11.34
N PHE A 388 2.76 -25.05 -11.60
CA PHE A 388 4.04 -25.65 -12.01
C PHE A 388 4.65 -24.97 -13.25
N TRP A 389 3.85 -24.73 -14.29
CA TRP A 389 4.33 -24.16 -15.55
C TRP A 389 4.83 -22.71 -15.40
N ASN A 390 4.19 -21.91 -14.56
CA ASN A 390 4.68 -20.55 -14.27
C ASN A 390 6.01 -20.60 -13.51
N TYR A 391 6.15 -21.49 -12.52
CA TYR A 391 7.42 -21.73 -11.85
C TYR A 391 8.52 -22.21 -12.79
N LEU A 392 8.20 -23.10 -13.73
CA LEU A 392 9.16 -23.59 -14.73
C LEU A 392 9.65 -22.45 -15.62
N VAL A 393 8.75 -21.61 -16.15
CA VAL A 393 9.12 -20.46 -16.99
C VAL A 393 9.98 -19.47 -16.21
N LEU A 394 9.62 -19.18 -14.95
CA LEU A 394 10.42 -18.35 -14.06
C LEU A 394 11.84 -18.92 -13.89
N ALA A 395 11.97 -20.20 -13.55
CA ALA A 395 13.26 -20.84 -13.36
C ALA A 395 14.12 -20.83 -14.64
N LEU A 396 13.52 -21.12 -15.79
CA LEU A 396 14.21 -21.08 -17.09
C LEU A 396 14.69 -19.66 -17.43
N TYR A 397 13.87 -18.64 -17.17
CA TYR A 397 14.26 -17.26 -17.41
C TYR A 397 15.44 -16.84 -16.53
N LEU A 398 15.38 -17.14 -15.21
CA LEU A 398 16.47 -16.85 -14.29
C LEU A 398 17.76 -17.58 -14.68
N LEU A 399 17.65 -18.82 -15.16
CA LEU A 399 18.77 -19.59 -15.70
C LEU A 399 19.37 -18.92 -16.94
N VAL A 400 18.56 -18.42 -17.87
CA VAL A 400 19.04 -17.68 -19.05
C VAL A 400 19.84 -16.44 -18.63
N SER A 401 19.36 -15.66 -17.67
CA SER A 401 20.09 -14.50 -17.14
C SER A 401 21.45 -14.89 -16.53
N LEU A 402 21.51 -15.99 -15.78
CA LEU A 402 22.77 -16.51 -15.24
C LEU A 402 23.72 -16.96 -16.35
N VAL A 403 23.21 -17.67 -17.37
CA VAL A 403 23.99 -18.13 -18.53
C VAL A 403 24.57 -16.95 -19.30
N ILE A 404 23.82 -15.86 -19.48
CA ILE A 404 24.33 -14.61 -20.08
C ILE A 404 25.53 -14.09 -19.28
N GLY A 405 25.43 -14.02 -17.95
CA GLY A 405 26.54 -13.61 -17.09
C GLY A 405 27.78 -14.50 -17.22
N VAL A 406 27.60 -15.83 -17.21
CA VAL A 406 28.71 -16.79 -17.38
C VAL A 406 29.32 -16.66 -18.77
N TYR A 407 28.52 -16.48 -19.81
CA TYR A 407 29.00 -16.31 -21.18
C TYR A 407 29.91 -15.08 -21.31
N PHE A 408 29.47 -13.92 -20.79
CA PHE A 408 30.26 -12.69 -20.83
C PHE A 408 31.44 -12.68 -19.86
N SER A 409 31.44 -13.51 -18.81
CA SER A 409 32.57 -13.61 -17.87
C SER A 409 33.90 -13.99 -18.53
N LYS A 410 33.85 -14.80 -19.60
CA LYS A 410 35.02 -15.22 -20.37
C LYS A 410 35.74 -14.05 -21.06
N ARG A 411 35.06 -12.90 -21.20
CA ARG A 411 35.58 -11.68 -21.83
C ARG A 411 36.15 -10.68 -20.81
N GLN A 412 35.94 -10.90 -19.50
CA GLN A 412 36.33 -9.96 -18.44
C GLN A 412 37.76 -10.21 -17.98
N LYS A 413 38.74 -9.71 -18.76
CA LYS A 413 40.18 -9.89 -18.51
C LYS A 413 40.87 -8.65 -17.92
N SER A 414 40.27 -7.47 -18.10
CA SER A 414 40.79 -6.18 -17.62
C SER A 414 39.71 -5.36 -16.92
N THR A 415 40.09 -4.30 -16.21
CA THR A 415 39.11 -3.35 -15.65
C THR A 415 38.37 -2.59 -16.74
N THR A 416 39.00 -2.33 -17.90
CA THR A 416 38.36 -1.73 -19.06
C THR A 416 37.26 -2.62 -19.64
N ASP A 417 37.49 -3.94 -19.70
CA ASP A 417 36.43 -4.90 -20.07
C ASP A 417 35.30 -4.86 -19.04
N TYR A 418 35.63 -4.94 -17.75
CA TYR A 418 34.65 -5.09 -16.68
C TYR A 418 33.77 -3.85 -16.46
N PHE A 419 34.33 -2.64 -16.60
CA PHE A 419 33.62 -1.38 -16.35
C PHE A 419 33.08 -0.69 -17.60
N ALA A 420 33.72 -0.85 -18.76
CA ALA A 420 33.35 -0.15 -19.99
C ALA A 420 33.02 -1.09 -21.17
N GLY A 421 33.15 -2.42 -21.00
CA GLY A 421 32.86 -3.42 -22.03
C GLY A 421 33.84 -3.38 -23.21
N GLY A 422 35.02 -2.79 -23.02
CA GLY A 422 36.08 -2.74 -24.03
C GLY A 422 35.65 -2.17 -25.39
N GLY A 423 34.68 -1.24 -25.41
CA GLY A 423 34.17 -0.62 -26.65
C GLY A 423 33.32 -1.53 -27.54
N ARG A 424 32.90 -2.70 -27.05
CA ARG A 424 32.15 -3.70 -27.83
C ARG A 424 30.63 -3.50 -27.80
N ILE A 425 30.14 -2.60 -26.95
CA ILE A 425 28.70 -2.41 -26.72
C ILE A 425 28.17 -1.37 -27.73
N PRO A 426 27.20 -1.74 -28.59
CA PRO A 426 26.60 -0.78 -29.51
C PRO A 426 25.68 0.19 -28.76
N TRP A 427 25.55 1.42 -29.29
CA TRP A 427 24.75 2.48 -28.67
C TRP A 427 23.29 2.11 -28.40
N TRP A 428 22.68 1.27 -29.23
CA TRP A 428 21.28 0.87 -29.07
C TRP A 428 21.10 -0.08 -27.88
N ALA A 429 22.05 -0.99 -27.64
CA ALA A 429 22.02 -1.91 -26.50
C ALA A 429 22.29 -1.15 -25.21
N SER A 430 23.28 -0.25 -25.22
CA SER A 430 23.53 0.66 -24.09
C SER A 430 22.30 1.54 -23.81
N GLY A 431 21.63 2.06 -24.84
CA GLY A 431 20.43 2.89 -24.71
C GLY A 431 19.22 2.15 -24.15
N LEU A 432 18.97 0.91 -24.60
CA LEU A 432 17.97 0.02 -24.01
C LEU A 432 18.30 -0.32 -22.56
N SER A 433 19.58 -0.48 -22.24
CA SER A 433 20.02 -0.75 -20.87
C SER A 433 19.87 0.46 -19.94
N VAL A 434 20.11 1.69 -20.44
CA VAL A 434 19.73 2.93 -19.72
C VAL A 434 18.23 2.92 -19.45
N PHE A 435 17.43 2.67 -20.48
CA PHE A 435 15.97 2.64 -20.35
C PHE A 435 15.50 1.55 -19.37
N GLY A 436 16.03 0.33 -19.45
CA GLY A 436 15.70 -0.77 -18.54
C GLY A 436 16.05 -0.47 -17.08
N THR A 437 17.20 0.17 -16.85
CA THR A 437 17.62 0.60 -15.50
C THR A 437 16.72 1.69 -14.91
N LEU A 438 16.20 2.59 -15.75
CA LEU A 438 15.27 3.65 -15.32
C LEU A 438 13.83 3.15 -15.21
N LEU A 439 13.43 2.20 -16.06
CA LEU A 439 12.15 1.51 -15.94
C LEU A 439 12.13 0.72 -14.63
N SER A 440 13.14 -0.11 -14.32
CA SER A 440 13.25 -0.85 -13.05
C SER A 440 11.99 -1.66 -12.66
N ALA A 441 12.08 -2.41 -11.56
CA ALA A 441 10.88 -3.03 -10.96
C ALA A 441 9.93 -1.98 -10.35
N ILE A 442 10.47 -0.86 -9.84
CA ILE A 442 9.70 0.17 -9.15
C ILE A 442 8.70 0.82 -10.11
N THR A 443 9.16 1.37 -11.24
CA THR A 443 8.28 2.07 -12.19
C THR A 443 7.27 1.11 -12.83
N PHE A 444 7.67 -0.14 -13.12
CA PHE A 444 6.78 -1.14 -13.72
C PHE A 444 5.55 -1.45 -12.84
N MET A 445 5.71 -1.50 -11.52
CA MET A 445 4.60 -1.77 -10.59
C MET A 445 3.94 -0.50 -10.05
N ALA A 446 4.73 0.49 -9.64
CA ALA A 446 4.23 1.69 -8.96
C ALA A 446 3.50 2.65 -9.91
N ILE A 447 3.89 2.80 -11.19
CA ILE A 447 3.17 3.71 -12.11
C ILE A 447 1.74 3.20 -12.37
N PRO A 448 1.50 1.93 -12.78
CA PRO A 448 0.15 1.43 -12.93
C PRO A 448 -0.66 1.50 -11.63
N ALA A 449 -0.06 1.21 -10.48
CA ALA A 449 -0.72 1.31 -9.18
C ALA A 449 -1.11 2.76 -8.84
N LYS A 450 -0.20 3.72 -9.04
CA LYS A 450 -0.49 5.15 -8.85
C LYS A 450 -1.58 5.61 -9.80
N ALA A 451 -1.50 5.27 -11.09
CA ALA A 451 -2.54 5.61 -12.06
C ALA A 451 -3.89 4.96 -11.76
N PHE A 452 -3.91 3.73 -11.20
CA PHE A 452 -5.13 3.08 -10.72
C PHE A 452 -5.74 3.80 -9.51
N ILE A 453 -4.91 4.23 -8.55
CA ILE A 453 -5.37 4.87 -7.32
C ILE A 453 -5.79 6.31 -7.58
N THR A 454 -4.91 7.10 -8.18
CA THR A 454 -5.12 8.52 -8.46
C THR A 454 -5.53 8.73 -9.91
N ASP A 455 -4.59 9.04 -10.79
CA ASP A 455 -4.76 9.48 -12.17
C ASP A 455 -3.39 9.68 -12.84
N TRP A 456 -3.32 10.49 -13.89
CA TRP A 456 -2.13 10.76 -14.67
C TRP A 456 -1.33 11.99 -14.18
N SER A 457 -1.59 12.50 -12.96
CA SER A 457 -0.91 13.68 -12.39
C SER A 457 0.62 13.55 -12.38
N TYR A 458 1.16 12.35 -12.24
CA TYR A 458 2.60 12.08 -12.29
C TYR A 458 3.18 11.91 -13.70
N PHE A 459 2.37 11.97 -14.77
CA PHE A 459 2.83 11.75 -16.15
C PHE A 459 3.96 12.71 -16.54
N PHE A 460 3.88 13.96 -16.10
CA PHE A 460 4.89 14.98 -16.37
C PHE A 460 6.22 14.75 -15.68
N LEU A 461 6.31 13.83 -14.70
CA LEU A 461 7.57 13.41 -14.10
C LEU A 461 8.48 12.77 -15.15
N ASN A 462 7.90 11.91 -16.00
CA ASN A 462 8.63 11.27 -17.11
C ASN A 462 8.84 12.23 -18.28
N MET A 463 7.91 13.15 -18.53
CA MET A 463 8.10 14.19 -19.56
C MET A 463 9.24 15.13 -19.20
N ALA A 464 9.43 15.44 -17.92
CA ALA A 464 10.58 16.19 -17.44
C ALA A 464 11.90 15.46 -17.74
N ALA A 465 11.92 14.11 -17.65
CA ALA A 465 13.09 13.32 -18.01
C ALA A 465 13.45 13.40 -19.51
N ILE A 466 12.44 13.51 -20.37
CA ILE A 466 12.64 13.78 -21.81
C ILE A 466 13.12 15.22 -22.01
N ALA A 467 12.45 16.18 -21.37
CA ALA A 467 12.75 17.61 -21.52
C ALA A 467 14.17 17.99 -21.07
N ILE A 468 14.72 17.31 -20.07
CA ILE A 468 16.08 17.56 -19.59
C ILE A 468 17.17 16.89 -20.43
N THR A 469 16.81 15.89 -21.25
CA THR A 469 17.77 15.10 -22.04
C THR A 469 18.69 15.97 -22.93
N PRO A 470 18.20 17.00 -23.65
CA PRO A 470 19.07 17.90 -24.42
C PRO A 470 20.11 18.61 -23.54
N VAL A 471 19.75 19.03 -22.32
CA VAL A 471 20.68 19.67 -21.39
C VAL A 471 21.81 18.70 -21.06
N VAL A 472 21.52 17.45 -20.74
CA VAL A 472 22.55 16.43 -20.48
C VAL A 472 23.39 16.15 -21.73
N ALA A 473 22.76 16.03 -22.90
CA ALA A 473 23.41 15.71 -24.17
C ALA A 473 24.41 16.79 -24.65
N TYR A 474 24.12 18.07 -24.39
CA TYR A 474 24.89 19.20 -24.88
C TYR A 474 25.72 19.91 -23.80
N LEU A 475 25.35 19.81 -22.52
CA LEU A 475 26.13 20.34 -21.42
C LEU A 475 27.04 19.27 -20.81
N PHE A 476 26.50 18.13 -20.35
CA PHE A 476 27.26 17.15 -19.56
C PHE A 476 28.16 16.25 -20.42
N LEU A 477 27.59 15.60 -21.44
CA LEU A 477 28.32 14.62 -22.25
C LEU A 477 29.62 15.15 -22.89
N PRO A 478 29.68 16.41 -23.38
CA PRO A 478 30.94 16.95 -23.91
C PRO A 478 32.07 17.02 -22.87
N PHE A 479 31.80 17.26 -21.59
CA PHE A 479 32.83 17.21 -20.54
C PHE A 479 33.30 15.77 -20.32
N PHE A 480 32.36 14.83 -20.20
CA PHE A 480 32.68 13.42 -19.96
C PHE A 480 33.51 12.80 -21.08
N ASN A 481 33.15 13.09 -22.34
CA ASN A 481 33.86 12.57 -23.50
C ASN A 481 35.23 13.24 -23.70
N LYS A 482 35.33 14.58 -23.57
CA LYS A 482 36.62 15.29 -23.73
C LYS A 482 37.67 14.91 -22.68
N LEU A 483 37.23 14.62 -21.46
CA LEU A 483 38.10 14.30 -20.34
C LEU A 483 38.40 12.79 -20.21
N ASN A 484 37.80 11.93 -21.04
CA ASN A 484 37.94 10.47 -21.00
C ASN A 484 37.79 9.90 -19.57
N LEU A 485 36.75 10.36 -18.87
CA LEU A 485 36.55 10.03 -17.45
C LEU A 485 36.16 8.56 -17.27
N ARG A 486 36.63 7.95 -16.18
CA ARG A 486 36.18 6.62 -15.76
C ARG A 486 34.95 6.67 -14.84
N THR A 487 34.84 7.75 -14.06
CA THR A 487 33.69 8.04 -13.20
C THR A 487 33.21 9.46 -13.44
N ALA A 488 31.91 9.70 -13.28
CA ALA A 488 31.35 11.05 -13.31
C ALA A 488 32.05 11.97 -12.30
N TYR A 489 32.45 11.42 -11.14
CA TYR A 489 33.01 12.18 -10.02
C TYR A 489 34.46 12.62 -10.26
N GLN A 490 35.20 11.98 -11.17
CA GLN A 490 36.53 12.43 -11.57
C GLN A 490 36.49 13.87 -12.09
N TYR A 491 35.41 14.26 -12.79
CA TYR A 491 35.17 15.65 -13.19
C TYR A 491 35.24 16.65 -12.01
N LEU A 492 34.73 16.26 -10.84
CA LEU A 492 34.72 17.12 -9.66
C LEU A 492 36.14 17.34 -9.11
N GLU A 493 37.04 16.37 -9.24
CA GLU A 493 38.45 16.56 -8.89
C GLU A 493 39.15 17.48 -9.89
N ASP A 494 38.96 17.24 -11.19
CA ASP A 494 39.52 18.07 -12.25
C ASP A 494 39.05 19.53 -12.14
N ARG A 495 37.81 19.75 -11.71
CA ARG A 495 37.21 21.08 -11.57
C ARG A 495 37.48 21.74 -10.22
N PHE A 496 37.50 20.97 -9.14
CA PHE A 496 37.61 21.48 -7.77
C PHE A 496 38.81 20.88 -7.05
N ASN A 497 38.63 19.71 -6.42
CA ASN A 497 39.68 18.97 -5.72
C ASN A 497 39.23 17.54 -5.40
N TYR A 498 40.15 16.73 -4.88
CA TYR A 498 39.87 15.35 -4.47
C TYR A 498 38.72 15.25 -3.46
N THR A 499 38.61 16.18 -2.51
CA THR A 499 37.53 16.16 -1.52
C THR A 499 36.14 16.24 -2.16
N ALA A 500 35.97 17.06 -3.20
CA ALA A 500 34.72 17.14 -3.95
C ALA A 500 34.41 15.82 -4.67
N ARG A 501 35.42 15.18 -5.28
CA ARG A 501 35.28 13.84 -5.90
C ARG A 501 34.92 12.77 -4.87
N ALA A 502 35.65 12.70 -3.75
CA ALA A 502 35.43 11.71 -2.70
C ALA A 502 34.03 11.86 -2.10
N PHE A 503 33.57 13.08 -1.84
CA PHE A 503 32.20 13.31 -1.36
C PHE A 503 31.16 12.88 -2.40
N GLY A 504 31.32 13.29 -3.66
CA GLY A 504 30.38 12.92 -4.73
C GLY A 504 30.26 11.42 -4.91
N SER A 505 31.40 10.73 -4.93
CA SER A 505 31.48 9.28 -5.03
C SER A 505 30.88 8.58 -3.80
N LEU A 506 31.19 9.03 -2.58
CA LEU A 506 30.64 8.46 -1.35
C LEU A 506 29.12 8.63 -1.27
N ALA A 507 28.61 9.83 -1.56
CA ALA A 507 27.17 10.12 -1.55
C ALA A 507 26.43 9.24 -2.57
N PHE A 508 27.01 9.04 -3.75
CA PHE A 508 26.51 8.08 -4.73
C PHE A 508 26.50 6.65 -4.18
N ILE A 509 27.60 6.16 -3.61
CA ILE A 509 27.69 4.79 -3.07
C ILE A 509 26.64 4.56 -1.97
N LEU A 510 26.46 5.51 -1.06
CA LEU A 510 25.45 5.43 0.01
C LEU A 510 24.02 5.42 -0.56
N PHE A 511 23.74 6.27 -1.55
CA PHE A 511 22.45 6.25 -2.25
C PHE A 511 22.19 4.89 -2.92
N GLN A 512 23.19 4.32 -3.60
CA GLN A 512 23.03 3.03 -4.28
C GLN A 512 22.80 1.87 -3.29
N LEU A 513 23.43 1.89 -2.10
CA LEU A 513 23.13 0.91 -1.06
C LEU A 513 21.67 0.95 -0.62
N GLY A 514 21.13 2.16 -0.38
CA GLY A 514 19.70 2.35 -0.09
C GLY A 514 18.80 1.90 -1.23
N ARG A 515 19.16 2.22 -2.48
CA ARG A 515 18.42 1.82 -3.68
C ARG A 515 18.36 0.31 -3.83
N ILE A 516 19.47 -0.42 -3.63
CA ILE A 516 19.50 -1.89 -3.72
C ILE A 516 18.50 -2.50 -2.73
N GLY A 517 18.46 -2.01 -1.48
CA GLY A 517 17.50 -2.47 -0.47
C GLY A 517 16.04 -2.30 -0.92
N ILE A 518 15.70 -1.11 -1.42
CA ILE A 518 14.35 -0.78 -1.92
C ILE A 518 13.97 -1.67 -3.12
N VAL A 519 14.87 -1.79 -4.09
CA VAL A 519 14.63 -2.53 -5.35
C VAL A 519 14.52 -4.03 -5.13
N LEU A 520 15.18 -4.60 -4.11
CA LEU A 520 14.99 -6.00 -3.71
C LEU A 520 13.64 -6.20 -3.01
N LEU A 521 13.25 -5.27 -2.14
CA LEU A 521 12.06 -5.45 -1.29
C LEU A 521 10.74 -5.29 -2.05
N LEU A 522 10.61 -4.25 -2.87
CA LEU A 522 9.34 -3.90 -3.56
C LEU A 522 8.77 -5.08 -4.37
N PRO A 523 9.49 -5.65 -5.34
CA PRO A 523 9.02 -6.83 -6.09
C PRO A 523 8.82 -8.05 -5.19
N SER A 524 9.63 -8.23 -4.15
CA SER A 524 9.47 -9.38 -3.24
C SER A 524 8.15 -9.34 -2.48
N LEU A 525 7.71 -8.17 -2.03
CA LEU A 525 6.39 -7.99 -1.40
C LEU A 525 5.28 -8.33 -2.38
N ALA A 526 5.30 -7.74 -3.58
CA ALA A 526 4.25 -7.97 -4.57
C ALA A 526 4.20 -9.44 -5.05
N ILE A 527 5.36 -10.04 -5.29
CA ILE A 527 5.49 -11.43 -5.73
C ILE A 527 5.08 -12.40 -4.63
N SER A 528 5.34 -12.11 -3.36
CA SER A 528 4.93 -13.01 -2.27
C SER A 528 3.42 -13.21 -2.20
N ILE A 529 2.66 -12.16 -2.52
CA ILE A 529 1.19 -12.20 -2.53
C ILE A 529 0.69 -13.11 -3.65
N VAL A 530 1.29 -13.03 -4.84
CA VAL A 530 0.75 -13.69 -6.05
C VAL A 530 1.38 -15.05 -6.35
N SER A 531 2.66 -15.24 -6.02
CA SER A 531 3.38 -16.50 -6.27
C SER A 531 3.38 -17.43 -5.07
N GLY A 532 3.31 -16.85 -3.86
CA GLY A 532 3.49 -17.56 -2.60
C GLY A 532 4.93 -17.78 -2.16
N ILE A 533 5.92 -17.29 -2.92
CA ILE A 533 7.32 -17.30 -2.49
C ILE A 533 7.46 -16.30 -1.32
N PRO A 534 7.95 -16.71 -0.14
CA PRO A 534 8.17 -15.80 0.98
C PRO A 534 9.03 -14.59 0.57
N VAL A 535 8.76 -13.42 1.16
CA VAL A 535 9.44 -12.15 0.82
C VAL A 535 10.95 -12.31 0.93
N GLU A 536 11.43 -12.88 2.04
CA GLU A 536 12.85 -13.11 2.31
C GLU A 536 13.48 -14.05 1.29
N THR A 537 12.73 -15.07 0.86
CA THR A 537 13.20 -16.03 -0.14
C THR A 537 13.34 -15.36 -1.51
N SER A 538 12.38 -14.52 -1.90
CA SER A 538 12.46 -13.71 -3.13
C SER A 538 13.66 -12.77 -3.10
N ILE A 539 13.87 -12.07 -1.97
CA ILE A 539 15.03 -11.20 -1.74
C ILE A 539 16.34 -11.98 -1.92
N LEU A 540 16.46 -13.16 -1.29
CA LEU A 540 17.65 -14.01 -1.36
C LEU A 540 17.92 -14.52 -2.78
N ILE A 541 16.89 -15.02 -3.48
CA ILE A 541 17.02 -15.52 -4.86
C ILE A 541 17.53 -14.40 -5.77
N MET A 542 16.87 -13.24 -5.76
CA MET A 542 17.27 -12.11 -6.61
C MET A 542 18.67 -11.60 -6.24
N GLY A 543 18.93 -11.39 -4.94
CA GLY A 543 20.19 -10.84 -4.46
C GLY A 543 21.37 -11.74 -4.79
N VAL A 544 21.29 -13.04 -4.47
CA VAL A 544 22.37 -14.00 -4.71
C VAL A 544 22.64 -14.16 -6.21
N LEU A 545 21.60 -14.36 -7.02
CA LEU A 545 21.76 -14.49 -8.48
C LEU A 545 22.38 -13.22 -9.07
N CYS A 546 21.89 -12.05 -8.67
CA CYS A 546 22.39 -10.77 -9.15
C CYS A 546 23.86 -10.56 -8.78
N ILE A 547 24.26 -10.84 -7.55
CA ILE A 547 25.66 -10.76 -7.11
C ILE A 547 26.53 -11.67 -7.96
N LEU A 548 26.12 -12.93 -8.15
CA LEU A 548 26.91 -13.92 -8.89
C LEU A 548 27.15 -13.48 -10.34
N TYR A 549 26.09 -13.21 -11.11
CA TYR A 549 26.27 -12.91 -12.53
C TYR A 549 26.94 -11.54 -12.75
N THR A 550 26.73 -10.56 -11.86
CA THR A 550 27.36 -9.24 -11.97
C THR A 550 28.86 -9.32 -11.69
N THR A 551 29.25 -10.06 -10.65
CA THR A 551 30.66 -10.22 -10.24
C THR A 551 31.51 -10.84 -11.35
N PHE A 552 30.94 -11.78 -12.11
CA PHE A 552 31.68 -12.43 -13.19
C PHE A 552 31.49 -11.75 -14.54
N GLY A 553 30.28 -11.26 -14.84
CA GLY A 553 29.89 -10.82 -16.19
C GLY A 553 30.31 -9.40 -16.56
N GLY A 554 30.55 -8.51 -15.59
CA GLY A 554 30.87 -7.10 -15.85
C GLY A 554 29.73 -6.34 -16.55
N ILE A 555 30.00 -5.14 -17.03
CA ILE A 555 28.97 -4.26 -17.63
C ILE A 555 28.33 -4.84 -18.90
N GLU A 556 29.04 -5.67 -19.67
CA GLU A 556 28.48 -6.33 -20.86
C GLU A 556 27.32 -7.25 -20.48
N ALA A 557 27.48 -8.08 -19.44
CA ALA A 557 26.41 -8.95 -18.98
C ALA A 557 25.20 -8.14 -18.53
N VAL A 558 25.42 -7.08 -17.74
CA VAL A 558 24.37 -6.18 -17.25
C VAL A 558 23.55 -5.62 -18.42
N ILE A 559 24.23 -5.09 -19.45
CA ILE A 559 23.54 -4.48 -20.59
C ILE A 559 22.70 -5.49 -21.37
N TRP A 560 23.22 -6.70 -21.62
CA TRP A 560 22.47 -7.70 -22.38
C TRP A 560 21.31 -8.31 -21.59
N THR A 561 21.45 -8.47 -20.27
CA THR A 561 20.31 -8.85 -19.42
C THR A 561 19.23 -7.78 -19.41
N ASP A 562 19.61 -6.49 -19.43
CA ASP A 562 18.65 -5.39 -19.50
C ASP A 562 17.88 -5.37 -20.83
N VAL A 563 18.57 -5.61 -21.94
CA VAL A 563 17.91 -5.68 -23.27
C VAL A 563 16.82 -6.75 -23.27
N LEU A 564 17.12 -7.94 -22.74
CA LEU A 564 16.13 -9.02 -22.62
C LEU A 564 14.96 -8.61 -21.71
N GLN A 565 15.25 -7.98 -20.58
CA GLN A 565 14.26 -7.50 -19.62
C GLN A 565 13.30 -6.46 -20.24
N VAL A 566 13.82 -5.47 -20.96
CA VAL A 566 13.01 -4.43 -21.63
C VAL A 566 12.04 -5.06 -22.63
N ILE A 567 12.51 -6.02 -23.43
CA ILE A 567 11.67 -6.71 -24.41
C ILE A 567 10.52 -7.45 -23.71
N VAL A 568 10.82 -8.19 -22.65
CA VAL A 568 9.81 -8.97 -21.92
C VAL A 568 8.78 -8.08 -21.24
N LEU A 569 9.22 -7.03 -20.54
CA LEU A 569 8.29 -6.14 -19.84
C LEU A 569 7.44 -5.29 -20.77
N MET A 570 8.05 -4.67 -21.79
CA MET A 570 7.29 -3.85 -22.74
C MET A 570 6.33 -4.71 -23.57
N GLY A 571 6.81 -5.86 -24.05
CA GLY A 571 5.97 -6.80 -24.80
C GLY A 571 4.83 -7.37 -23.96
N GLY A 572 5.11 -7.75 -22.71
CA GLY A 572 4.11 -8.26 -21.80
C GLY A 572 3.08 -7.20 -21.34
N SER A 573 3.51 -5.95 -21.13
CA SER A 573 2.57 -4.86 -20.85
C SER A 573 1.66 -4.54 -22.03
N ILE A 574 2.18 -4.58 -23.27
CA ILE A 574 1.36 -4.43 -24.48
C ILE A 574 0.35 -5.57 -24.56
N LEU A 575 0.77 -6.81 -24.28
CA LEU A 575 -0.12 -7.97 -24.25
C LEU A 575 -1.24 -7.80 -23.22
N VAL A 576 -0.93 -7.34 -22.00
CA VAL A 576 -1.95 -7.05 -20.97
C VAL A 576 -2.97 -6.05 -21.48
N VAL A 577 -2.54 -4.93 -22.08
CA VAL A 577 -3.47 -3.93 -22.65
C VAL A 577 -4.35 -4.54 -23.74
N CYS A 578 -3.77 -5.31 -24.67
CA CYS A 578 -4.56 -5.98 -25.70
C CYS A 578 -5.62 -6.91 -25.12
N LEU A 579 -5.27 -7.69 -24.09
CA LEU A 579 -6.21 -8.63 -23.45
C LEU A 579 -7.34 -7.90 -22.72
N VAL A 580 -7.02 -6.91 -21.87
CA VAL A 580 -8.05 -6.13 -21.16
C VAL A 580 -9.03 -5.48 -22.14
N VAL A 581 -8.51 -4.89 -23.23
CA VAL A 581 -9.35 -4.27 -24.26
C VAL A 581 -10.24 -5.31 -24.94
N MET A 582 -9.68 -6.46 -25.31
CA MET A 582 -10.44 -7.53 -25.96
C MET A 582 -11.53 -8.13 -25.07
N ASP A 583 -11.23 -8.36 -23.78
CA ASP A 583 -12.14 -9.02 -22.84
C ASP A 583 -13.31 -8.12 -22.42
N SER A 584 -13.11 -6.80 -22.41
CA SER A 584 -14.17 -5.84 -22.09
C SER A 584 -15.30 -5.77 -23.14
N GLY A 585 -15.02 -6.17 -24.38
CA GLY A 585 -15.91 -5.92 -25.53
C GLY A 585 -16.02 -4.43 -25.96
N ALA A 586 -15.33 -3.51 -25.29
CA ALA A 586 -15.31 -2.08 -25.60
C ALA A 586 -14.16 -1.70 -26.54
N THR A 587 -14.34 -0.62 -27.30
CA THR A 587 -13.28 0.00 -28.09
C THR A 587 -12.36 0.85 -27.22
N VAL A 588 -11.13 1.10 -27.70
CA VAL A 588 -10.18 1.98 -27.02
C VAL A 588 -10.74 3.40 -26.82
N GLY A 589 -11.56 3.88 -27.76
CA GLY A 589 -12.23 5.18 -27.65
C GLY A 589 -13.24 5.22 -26.51
N GLU A 590 -14.11 4.20 -26.39
CA GLU A 590 -15.09 4.11 -25.31
C GLU A 590 -14.40 4.01 -23.93
N MET A 591 -13.31 3.25 -23.83
CA MET A 591 -12.53 3.18 -22.59
C MET A 591 -11.89 4.51 -22.22
N TRP A 592 -11.39 5.25 -23.22
CA TRP A 592 -10.82 6.57 -23.00
C TRP A 592 -11.88 7.53 -22.45
N ASP A 593 -13.06 7.54 -23.06
CA ASP A 593 -14.19 8.37 -22.61
C ASP A 593 -14.63 8.00 -21.19
N LEU A 594 -14.70 6.71 -20.88
CA LEU A 594 -15.03 6.22 -19.53
C LEU A 594 -13.96 6.61 -18.50
N ALA A 595 -12.68 6.47 -18.84
CA ALA A 595 -11.57 6.89 -17.99
C ALA A 595 -11.60 8.41 -17.74
N GLN A 596 -11.95 9.21 -18.75
CA GLN A 596 -12.13 10.65 -18.61
C GLN A 596 -13.29 10.99 -17.67
N GLN A 597 -14.45 10.34 -17.83
CA GLN A 597 -15.62 10.53 -16.95
C GLN A 597 -15.32 10.16 -15.48
N LYS A 598 -14.41 9.19 -15.27
CA LYS A 598 -13.93 8.78 -13.94
C LYS A 598 -12.73 9.60 -13.43
N ASN A 599 -12.40 10.70 -14.10
CA ASN A 599 -11.29 11.61 -13.77
C ASN A 599 -9.94 10.88 -13.67
N LYS A 600 -9.70 9.84 -14.46
CA LYS A 600 -8.45 9.06 -14.44
C LYS A 600 -7.34 9.67 -15.29
N LEU A 601 -7.70 10.60 -16.18
CA LEU A 601 -6.80 11.19 -17.18
C LEU A 601 -6.35 12.61 -16.82
N ASN A 602 -6.50 13.01 -15.54
CA ASN A 602 -6.00 14.30 -15.06
C ASN A 602 -4.49 14.36 -15.22
N LEU A 603 -4.01 15.28 -16.06
CA LEU A 603 -2.60 15.43 -16.43
C LEU A 603 -1.95 16.65 -15.79
N LEU A 604 -2.73 17.71 -15.60
CA LEU A 604 -2.26 19.04 -15.26
C LEU A 604 -3.12 19.59 -14.13
N ASP A 605 -2.47 19.89 -13.02
CA ASP A 605 -3.01 20.68 -11.93
C ASP A 605 -2.11 21.91 -11.75
N PHE A 606 -2.62 23.09 -12.10
CA PHE A 606 -1.83 24.32 -12.09
C PHE A 606 -1.89 25.09 -10.77
N ASP A 607 -2.51 24.53 -9.73
CA ASP A 607 -2.56 25.15 -8.42
C ASP A 607 -1.15 25.45 -7.90
N PHE A 608 -0.96 26.65 -7.37
CA PHE A 608 0.34 27.10 -6.88
C PHE A 608 0.58 26.59 -5.46
N ASN A 609 0.67 25.27 -5.33
CA ASN A 609 0.96 24.56 -4.09
C ASN A 609 2.16 23.61 -4.28
N PHE A 610 3.04 23.56 -3.28
CA PHE A 610 4.21 22.69 -3.25
C PHE A 610 4.09 21.50 -2.28
N THR A 611 2.94 21.31 -1.63
CA THR A 611 2.66 20.14 -0.77
C THR A 611 2.03 18.99 -1.54
N ASP A 612 1.27 19.30 -2.58
CA ASP A 612 0.49 18.33 -3.37
C ASP A 612 1.18 18.02 -4.70
N THR A 613 0.59 17.11 -5.48
CA THR A 613 1.10 16.65 -6.78
C THR A 613 0.72 17.59 -7.92
N THR A 614 0.94 18.89 -7.73
CA THR A 614 0.69 19.91 -8.76
C THR A 614 1.67 19.75 -9.92
N PHE A 615 1.32 20.30 -11.08
CA PHE A 615 2.18 20.35 -12.26
C PHE A 615 3.55 20.94 -11.92
N TRP A 616 3.61 21.99 -11.09
CA TRP A 616 4.87 22.63 -10.69
C TRP A 616 5.76 21.68 -9.89
N VAL A 617 5.20 20.98 -8.91
CA VAL A 617 5.92 20.00 -8.10
C VAL A 617 6.42 18.84 -8.97
N VAL A 618 5.54 18.27 -9.78
CA VAL A 618 5.84 17.09 -10.59
C VAL A 618 6.84 17.40 -11.68
N PHE A 619 6.63 18.48 -12.44
CA PHE A 619 7.47 18.82 -13.58
C PHE A 619 8.82 19.40 -13.15
N ILE A 620 8.86 20.39 -12.24
CA ILE A 620 10.13 21.01 -11.82
C ILE A 620 10.95 20.02 -10.97
N GLY A 621 10.29 19.28 -10.09
CA GLY A 621 10.92 18.21 -9.30
C GLY A 621 11.43 17.10 -10.20
N GLY A 622 10.66 16.75 -11.23
CA GLY A 622 11.06 15.83 -12.29
C GLY A 622 12.28 16.31 -13.07
N LEU A 623 12.35 17.60 -13.43
CA LEU A 623 13.51 18.16 -14.17
C LEU A 623 14.78 18.04 -13.34
N ALA A 624 14.72 18.42 -12.06
CA ALA A 624 15.87 18.31 -11.16
C ALA A 624 16.27 16.84 -10.93
N SER A 625 15.30 15.97 -10.63
CA SER A 625 15.54 14.54 -10.40
C SER A 625 16.14 13.86 -11.64
N ALA A 626 15.62 14.17 -12.82
CA ALA A 626 16.12 13.62 -14.07
C ALA A 626 17.48 14.19 -14.47
N LEU A 627 17.75 15.48 -14.21
CA LEU A 627 19.09 16.06 -14.40
C LEU A 627 20.13 15.34 -13.55
N ILE A 628 19.81 15.10 -12.27
CA ILE A 628 20.71 14.40 -11.34
C ILE A 628 20.92 12.97 -11.81
N THR A 629 19.83 12.26 -12.13
CA THR A 629 19.87 10.84 -12.51
C THR A 629 20.59 10.64 -13.84
N GLN A 630 20.31 11.45 -14.86
CA GLN A 630 20.95 11.30 -16.18
C GLN A 630 22.34 11.95 -16.23
N GLY A 631 22.58 13.01 -15.46
CA GLY A 631 23.82 13.78 -15.53
C GLY A 631 24.90 13.38 -14.54
N THR A 632 24.54 12.80 -13.39
CA THR A 632 25.49 12.60 -12.27
C THR A 632 25.48 11.19 -11.65
N ASP A 633 24.42 10.41 -11.86
CA ASP A 633 24.35 9.03 -11.36
C ASP A 633 25.25 8.13 -12.22
N GLN A 634 26.28 7.53 -11.59
CA GLN A 634 27.23 6.68 -12.28
C GLN A 634 26.56 5.46 -12.95
N THR A 635 25.41 4.97 -12.46
CA THR A 635 24.67 3.88 -13.13
C THR A 635 24.23 4.25 -14.54
N ILE A 636 23.93 5.53 -14.77
CA ILE A 636 23.52 6.03 -16.08
C ILE A 636 24.72 6.57 -16.85
N VAL A 637 25.56 7.39 -16.20
CA VAL A 637 26.74 8.00 -16.84
C VAL A 637 27.70 6.94 -17.38
N GLN A 638 27.88 5.83 -16.67
CA GLN A 638 28.76 4.75 -17.09
C GLN A 638 28.37 4.15 -18.45
N ARG A 639 27.07 4.11 -18.79
CA ARG A 639 26.56 3.63 -20.08
C ARG A 639 26.88 4.56 -21.24
N TYR A 640 27.04 5.86 -20.96
CA TYR A 640 27.54 6.82 -21.96
C TYR A 640 29.03 6.64 -22.21
N LEU A 641 29.76 6.23 -21.18
CA LEU A 641 31.21 6.01 -21.18
C LEU A 641 31.63 4.65 -21.78
N THR A 642 30.69 3.77 -22.14
CA THR A 642 31.01 2.54 -22.89
C THR A 642 31.37 2.81 -24.35
N SER A 643 31.11 4.03 -24.84
CA SER A 643 31.52 4.49 -26.17
C SER A 643 32.49 5.67 -26.04
N THR A 644 33.52 5.69 -26.88
CA THR A 644 34.44 6.83 -27.02
C THR A 644 33.92 7.90 -27.98
N ASP A 645 32.87 7.61 -28.75
CA ASP A 645 32.27 8.56 -29.69
C ASP A 645 31.09 9.31 -29.04
N LEU A 646 31.21 10.65 -28.97
CA LEU A 646 30.19 11.52 -28.41
C LEU A 646 28.84 11.38 -29.12
N LYS A 647 28.82 11.09 -30.43
CA LYS A 647 27.58 10.91 -31.18
C LYS A 647 26.86 9.64 -30.72
N ASP A 648 27.58 8.54 -30.52
CA ASP A 648 27.02 7.30 -29.97
C ASP A 648 26.61 7.42 -28.49
N SER A 649 27.36 8.16 -27.66
CA SER A 649 26.92 8.48 -26.29
C SER A 649 25.62 9.28 -26.29
N ARG A 650 25.45 10.24 -27.21
CA ARG A 650 24.19 10.98 -27.38
C ARG A 650 23.06 10.06 -27.85
N LYS A 651 23.27 9.18 -28.84
CA LYS A 651 22.26 8.23 -29.28
C LYS A 651 21.81 7.29 -28.15
N THR A 652 22.74 6.85 -27.31
CA THR A 652 22.46 6.07 -26.10
C THR A 652 21.47 6.81 -25.19
N LEU A 653 21.76 8.08 -24.88
CA LEU A 653 20.89 8.94 -24.08
C LEU A 653 19.53 9.21 -24.75
N TYR A 654 19.50 9.53 -26.05
CA TYR A 654 18.24 9.79 -26.77
C TYR A 654 17.37 8.54 -26.95
N THR A 655 17.95 7.34 -27.00
CA THR A 655 17.19 6.09 -27.03
C THR A 655 16.29 5.98 -25.81
N ASN A 656 16.81 6.29 -24.63
CA ASN A 656 16.01 6.35 -23.40
C ASN A 656 14.88 7.39 -23.51
N ALA A 657 15.17 8.59 -23.98
CA ALA A 657 14.15 9.64 -24.12
C ALA A 657 13.01 9.24 -25.07
N VAL A 658 13.34 8.64 -26.22
CA VAL A 658 12.37 8.17 -27.21
C VAL A 658 11.47 7.07 -26.66
N LEU A 659 12.03 6.13 -25.88
CA LEU A 659 11.26 5.03 -25.29
C LEU A 659 10.43 5.44 -24.07
N THR A 660 10.82 6.51 -23.38
CA THR A 660 10.13 7.00 -22.17
C THR A 660 8.69 7.43 -22.46
N LEU A 661 8.42 8.08 -23.60
CA LEU A 661 7.06 8.53 -23.95
C LEU A 661 6.08 7.37 -24.17
N PRO A 662 6.31 6.42 -25.10
CA PRO A 662 5.40 5.31 -25.32
C PRO A 662 5.27 4.42 -24.07
N ALA A 663 6.35 4.22 -23.31
CA ALA A 663 6.28 3.50 -22.05
C ALA A 663 5.39 4.21 -21.02
N SER A 664 5.51 5.54 -20.90
CA SER A 664 4.67 6.30 -19.97
C SER A 664 3.20 6.18 -20.34
N LEU A 665 2.84 6.38 -21.61
CA LEU A 665 1.46 6.18 -22.08
C LEU A 665 0.96 4.77 -21.80
N LEU A 666 1.80 3.76 -22.02
CA LEU A 666 1.47 2.36 -21.76
C LEU A 666 1.19 2.10 -20.28
N PHE A 667 2.09 2.49 -19.37
CA PHE A 667 1.95 2.16 -17.94
C PHE A 667 0.86 2.98 -17.23
N PHE A 668 0.74 4.28 -17.53
CA PHE A 668 -0.36 5.09 -17.02
C PHE A 668 -1.71 4.65 -17.60
N GLY A 669 -1.75 4.31 -18.90
CA GLY A 669 -2.92 3.71 -19.55
C GLY A 669 -3.31 2.39 -18.91
N LEU A 670 -2.34 1.51 -18.65
CA LEU A 670 -2.56 0.24 -17.99
C LEU A 670 -3.19 0.43 -16.60
N GLY A 671 -2.72 1.39 -15.80
CA GLY A 671 -3.34 1.68 -14.50
C GLY A 671 -4.79 2.16 -14.61
N SER A 672 -5.10 3.03 -15.58
CA SER A 672 -6.48 3.43 -15.87
C SER A 672 -7.35 2.27 -16.36
N LEU A 673 -6.80 1.39 -17.20
CA LEU A 673 -7.50 0.21 -17.71
C LEU A 673 -7.82 -0.79 -16.60
N LEU A 674 -6.87 -1.05 -15.71
CA LEU A 674 -7.12 -1.90 -14.54
C LEU A 674 -8.16 -1.28 -13.61
N PHE A 675 -8.22 0.05 -13.50
CA PHE A 675 -9.26 0.74 -12.74
C PHE A 675 -10.64 0.49 -13.34
N LEU A 676 -10.78 0.57 -14.66
CA LEU A 676 -12.03 0.26 -15.34
C LEU A 676 -12.40 -1.22 -15.17
N PHE A 677 -11.44 -2.13 -15.40
CA PHE A 677 -11.64 -3.57 -15.26
C PHE A 677 -12.17 -3.95 -13.86
N TYR A 678 -11.52 -3.50 -12.78
CA TYR A 678 -11.97 -3.81 -11.42
C TYR A 678 -13.19 -2.99 -10.95
N SER A 679 -13.53 -1.91 -11.65
CA SER A 679 -14.81 -1.22 -11.44
C SER A 679 -15.98 -2.03 -12.01
N GLU A 680 -15.78 -2.70 -13.14
CA GLU A 680 -16.78 -3.57 -13.76
C GLU A 680 -16.82 -4.97 -13.12
N GLN A 681 -15.67 -5.48 -12.67
CA GLN A 681 -15.51 -6.79 -12.03
C GLN A 681 -14.94 -6.68 -10.61
N PRO A 682 -15.67 -6.08 -9.65
CA PRO A 682 -15.15 -5.81 -8.32
C PRO A 682 -14.86 -7.08 -7.48
N GLN A 683 -15.39 -8.24 -7.88
CA GLN A 683 -15.08 -9.55 -7.30
C GLN A 683 -13.71 -10.13 -7.71
N ALA A 684 -13.12 -9.63 -8.81
CA ALA A 684 -11.82 -10.11 -9.30
C ALA A 684 -10.64 -9.54 -8.49
N LEU A 685 -10.86 -8.41 -7.79
CA LEU A 685 -9.84 -7.78 -6.95
C LEU A 685 -9.91 -8.33 -5.52
N SER A 686 -8.77 -8.77 -5.00
CA SER A 686 -8.72 -9.31 -3.65
C SER A 686 -8.94 -8.21 -2.59
N PRO A 687 -9.89 -8.41 -1.64
CA PRO A 687 -10.04 -7.52 -0.49
C PRO A 687 -8.89 -7.65 0.52
N THR A 688 -8.00 -8.63 0.36
CA THR A 688 -6.84 -8.86 1.25
C THR A 688 -5.53 -8.34 0.69
N LEU A 689 -5.54 -7.71 -0.50
CA LEU A 689 -4.35 -7.16 -1.14
C LEU A 689 -3.71 -6.11 -0.23
N SER A 690 -2.56 -6.43 0.37
CA SER A 690 -1.94 -5.59 1.41
C SER A 690 -1.06 -4.47 0.86
N ASN A 691 -0.71 -4.53 -0.43
CA ASN A 691 0.14 -3.54 -1.09
C ASN A 691 -0.46 -3.16 -2.45
N ASN A 692 -0.61 -1.86 -2.67
CA ASN A 692 -1.06 -1.26 -3.92
C ASN A 692 -0.16 -1.60 -5.11
N ASP A 693 1.16 -1.71 -4.91
CA ASP A 693 2.11 -2.05 -5.99
C ASP A 693 1.92 -3.49 -6.50
N ALA A 694 1.20 -4.34 -5.74
CA ALA A 694 0.89 -5.70 -6.14
C ALA A 694 -0.30 -5.80 -7.12
N LEU A 695 -0.94 -4.68 -7.49
CA LEU A 695 -2.13 -4.67 -8.33
C LEU A 695 -1.89 -5.22 -9.74
N LEU A 696 -0.83 -4.78 -10.42
CA LEU A 696 -0.48 -5.33 -11.74
C LEU A 696 -0.02 -6.80 -11.64
N PRO A 697 0.90 -7.17 -10.72
CA PRO A 697 1.22 -8.59 -10.48
C PRO A 697 0.01 -9.47 -10.18
N TRP A 698 -0.98 -8.94 -9.43
CA TRP A 698 -2.23 -9.63 -9.13
C TRP A 698 -3.00 -9.92 -10.41
N TYR A 699 -3.21 -8.91 -11.27
CA TYR A 699 -3.83 -9.10 -12.58
C TYR A 699 -3.05 -10.12 -13.43
N ILE A 700 -1.72 -10.01 -13.47
CA ILE A 700 -0.85 -10.91 -14.25
C ILE A 700 -1.06 -12.37 -13.85
N VAL A 701 -1.18 -12.68 -12.57
CA VAL A 701 -1.29 -14.07 -12.11
C VAL A 701 -2.72 -14.60 -12.18
N GLN A 702 -3.72 -13.76 -11.92
CA GLN A 702 -5.11 -14.20 -11.87
C GLN A 702 -5.78 -14.25 -13.25
N GLU A 703 -5.46 -13.29 -14.12
CA GLU A 703 -6.20 -13.08 -15.37
C GLU A 703 -5.42 -13.52 -16.61
N LEU A 704 -4.09 -13.64 -16.57
CA LEU A 704 -3.32 -14.06 -17.75
C LEU A 704 -3.18 -15.58 -17.85
N PRO A 705 -3.02 -16.10 -19.09
CA PRO A 705 -2.75 -17.51 -19.30
C PRO A 705 -1.48 -17.99 -18.58
N VAL A 706 -1.53 -19.24 -18.14
CA VAL A 706 -0.37 -19.95 -17.58
C VAL A 706 0.79 -19.93 -18.57
N GLY A 707 2.01 -19.74 -18.07
CA GLY A 707 3.23 -19.53 -18.84
C GLY A 707 3.49 -18.07 -19.15
N VAL A 708 2.48 -17.31 -19.62
CA VAL A 708 2.59 -15.86 -19.85
C VAL A 708 2.73 -15.13 -18.52
N ALA A 709 1.91 -15.49 -17.54
CA ALA A 709 2.03 -14.99 -16.17
C ALA A 709 3.44 -15.25 -15.60
N GLY A 710 3.94 -16.48 -15.75
CA GLY A 710 5.30 -16.87 -15.35
C GLY A 710 6.38 -16.04 -16.01
N LEU A 711 6.27 -15.77 -17.31
CA LEU A 711 7.23 -14.95 -18.06
C LEU A 711 7.24 -13.49 -17.58
N LEU A 712 6.08 -12.90 -17.34
CA LEU A 712 5.96 -11.54 -16.84
C LEU A 712 6.47 -11.39 -15.40
N ILE A 713 6.15 -12.33 -14.52
CA ILE A 713 6.73 -12.38 -13.17
C ILE A 713 8.25 -12.53 -13.25
N ALA A 714 8.78 -13.36 -14.14
CA ALA A 714 10.22 -13.46 -14.38
C ALA A 714 10.82 -12.14 -14.90
N GLY A 715 10.09 -11.43 -15.76
CA GLY A 715 10.44 -10.08 -16.19
C GLY A 715 10.54 -9.09 -15.02
N ILE A 716 9.65 -9.17 -14.02
CA ILE A 716 9.70 -8.33 -12.81
C ILE A 716 10.95 -8.65 -11.98
N PHE A 717 11.26 -9.94 -11.75
CA PHE A 717 12.54 -10.35 -11.14
C PHE A 717 13.73 -9.78 -11.91
N SER A 718 13.69 -9.88 -13.24
CA SER A 718 14.73 -9.34 -14.12
C SER A 718 14.89 -7.84 -14.00
N ALA A 719 13.79 -7.09 -13.91
CA ALA A 719 13.78 -5.64 -13.76
C ALA A 719 14.49 -5.20 -12.47
N ALA A 720 14.24 -5.94 -11.39
CA ALA A 720 14.91 -5.72 -10.11
C ALA A 720 16.40 -6.03 -10.22
N MET A 721 16.75 -7.21 -10.73
CA MET A 721 18.14 -7.64 -10.90
C MET A 721 18.93 -6.72 -11.85
N SER A 722 18.32 -6.22 -12.92
CA SER A 722 18.89 -5.21 -13.84
C SER A 722 19.33 -3.94 -13.08
N SER A 723 18.43 -3.40 -12.27
CA SER A 723 18.72 -2.21 -11.47
C SER A 723 19.79 -2.47 -10.41
N ILE A 724 19.74 -3.62 -9.73
CA ILE A 724 20.72 -4.00 -8.71
C ILE A 724 22.09 -4.22 -9.35
N SER A 725 22.19 -4.98 -10.43
CA SER A 725 23.45 -5.27 -11.10
C SER A 725 24.12 -4.01 -11.64
N SER A 726 23.33 -3.05 -12.12
CA SER A 726 23.80 -1.71 -12.47
C SER A 726 24.40 -0.99 -11.26
N SER A 727 23.68 -0.92 -10.14
CA SER A 727 24.16 -0.31 -8.90
C SER A 727 25.45 -0.98 -8.40
N LEU A 728 25.49 -2.32 -8.38
CA LEU A 728 26.66 -3.08 -7.93
C LEU A 728 27.89 -2.85 -8.81
N ASN A 729 27.72 -2.84 -10.13
CA ASN A 729 28.80 -2.58 -11.06
C ASN A 729 29.30 -1.13 -10.90
N SER A 730 28.41 -0.15 -10.86
CA SER A 730 28.78 1.26 -10.74
C SER A 730 29.38 1.64 -9.39
N VAL A 731 28.95 1.02 -8.28
CA VAL A 731 29.60 1.17 -6.97
C VAL A 731 31.01 0.59 -7.01
N ALA A 732 31.21 -0.58 -7.63
CA ALA A 732 32.55 -1.13 -7.80
C ALA A 732 33.44 -0.23 -8.67
N THR A 733 32.90 0.36 -9.74
CA THR A 733 33.59 1.35 -10.58
C THR A 733 34.00 2.57 -9.78
N ALA A 734 33.06 3.17 -9.04
CA ALA A 734 33.29 4.34 -8.20
C ALA A 734 34.33 4.06 -7.11
N TYR A 735 34.18 2.96 -6.37
CA TYR A 735 35.13 2.55 -5.34
C TYR A 735 36.55 2.35 -5.88
N CYS A 736 36.69 1.59 -6.98
CA CYS A 736 37.99 1.27 -7.54
C CYS A 736 38.72 2.52 -8.05
N ASN A 737 38.01 3.41 -8.74
CA ASN A 737 38.62 4.56 -9.39
C ASN A 737 38.77 5.76 -8.45
N ASP A 738 37.84 5.99 -7.53
CA ASP A 738 37.80 7.21 -6.69
C ASP A 738 38.45 7.04 -5.31
N PHE A 739 38.53 5.79 -4.80
CA PHE A 739 39.10 5.50 -3.49
C PHE A 739 40.31 4.56 -3.59
N HIS A 740 40.14 3.35 -4.10
CA HIS A 740 41.21 2.35 -4.07
C HIS A 740 42.44 2.80 -4.85
N SER A 741 42.28 3.19 -6.11
CA SER A 741 43.40 3.63 -6.97
C SER A 741 44.06 4.93 -6.49
N ARG A 742 43.38 5.72 -5.63
CA ARG A 742 43.94 6.93 -5.06
C ARG A 742 45.01 6.62 -4.02
N PHE A 743 44.78 5.61 -3.17
CA PHE A 743 45.65 5.30 -2.03
C PHE A 743 46.57 4.10 -2.29
N ALA A 744 46.21 3.18 -3.19
CA ALA A 744 47.01 2.01 -3.54
C ALA A 744 47.75 2.24 -4.86
N HIS A 745 48.99 2.75 -4.78
CA HIS A 745 49.84 2.97 -5.95
C HIS A 745 50.47 1.66 -6.48
N GLY A 746 50.63 1.53 -7.80
CA GLY A 746 51.33 0.41 -8.43
C GLY A 746 50.54 -0.90 -8.53
N VAL A 747 49.22 -0.89 -8.25
CA VAL A 747 48.35 -2.06 -8.36
C VAL A 747 48.18 -2.44 -9.84
N SER A 748 48.45 -3.69 -10.18
CA SER A 748 48.25 -4.20 -11.55
C SER A 748 46.76 -4.22 -11.91
N ASP A 749 46.43 -4.09 -13.19
CA ASP A 749 45.03 -4.12 -13.65
C ASP A 749 44.30 -5.40 -13.24
N THR A 750 45.00 -6.54 -13.24
CA THR A 750 44.43 -7.83 -12.79
C THR A 750 44.09 -7.84 -11.30
N GLN A 751 44.89 -7.17 -10.46
CA GLN A 751 44.59 -7.03 -9.04
C GLN A 751 43.44 -6.04 -8.83
N LEU A 752 43.40 -4.94 -9.58
CA LEU A 752 42.30 -3.98 -9.52
C LEU A 752 40.97 -4.61 -9.96
N LEU A 753 41.00 -5.51 -10.95
CA LEU A 753 39.84 -6.31 -11.34
C LEU A 753 39.37 -7.24 -10.21
N LYS A 754 40.28 -7.84 -9.44
CA LYS A 754 39.90 -8.60 -8.23
C LYS A 754 39.25 -7.70 -7.19
N VAL A 755 39.80 -6.51 -6.96
CA VAL A 755 39.21 -5.51 -6.04
C VAL A 755 37.81 -5.10 -6.50
N ALA A 756 37.59 -4.90 -7.80
CA ALA A 756 36.28 -4.60 -8.36
C ALA A 756 35.26 -5.71 -8.05
N ARG A 757 35.65 -6.98 -8.22
CA ARG A 757 34.81 -8.14 -7.89
C ARG A 757 34.50 -8.21 -6.40
N TYR A 758 35.49 -7.98 -5.53
CA TYR A 758 35.25 -7.92 -4.08
C TYR A 758 34.30 -6.78 -3.71
N ALA A 759 34.47 -5.59 -4.30
CA ALA A 759 33.59 -4.45 -4.07
C ALA A 759 32.14 -4.75 -4.52
N THR A 760 31.96 -5.41 -5.67
CA THR A 760 30.64 -5.90 -6.14
C THR A 760 30.00 -6.84 -5.13
N VAL A 761 30.73 -7.84 -4.62
CA VAL A 761 30.21 -8.81 -3.64
C VAL A 761 29.88 -8.14 -2.31
N VAL A 762 30.77 -7.32 -1.77
CA VAL A 762 30.56 -6.62 -0.49
C VAL A 762 29.34 -5.70 -0.56
N THR A 763 29.24 -4.90 -1.62
CA THR A 763 28.08 -4.02 -1.84
C THR A 763 26.78 -4.82 -1.93
N GLY A 764 26.81 -5.95 -2.62
CA GLY A 764 25.67 -6.85 -2.74
C GLY A 764 25.24 -7.45 -1.40
N ILE A 765 26.17 -7.92 -0.59
CA ILE A 765 25.88 -8.46 0.74
C ILE A 765 25.29 -7.38 1.65
N LEU A 766 25.85 -6.17 1.63
CA LEU A 766 25.33 -5.03 2.40
C LEU A 766 23.92 -4.64 1.95
N GLY A 767 23.69 -4.53 0.64
CA GLY A 767 22.38 -4.21 0.08
C GLY A 767 21.33 -5.30 0.37
N LEU A 768 21.74 -6.57 0.34
CA LEU A 768 20.91 -7.72 0.71
C LEU A 768 20.53 -7.68 2.19
N GLY A 769 21.49 -7.42 3.08
CA GLY A 769 21.24 -7.23 4.51
C GLY A 769 20.29 -6.07 4.77
N LEU A 770 20.44 -4.96 4.06
CA LEU A 770 19.53 -3.82 4.15
C LEU A 770 18.11 -4.19 3.68
N ALA A 771 17.96 -4.92 2.58
CA ALA A 771 16.66 -5.39 2.10
C ALA A 771 15.95 -6.28 3.13
N LEU A 772 16.66 -7.22 3.76
CA LEU A 772 16.12 -8.10 4.80
C LEU A 772 15.72 -7.33 6.05
N TRP A 773 16.50 -6.31 6.44
CA TRP A 773 16.14 -5.40 7.53
C TRP A 773 14.90 -4.56 7.19
N MET A 774 14.83 -4.02 5.97
CA MET A 774 13.67 -3.24 5.49
C MET A 774 12.41 -4.09 5.37
N ALA A 775 12.51 -5.40 5.11
CA ALA A 775 11.36 -6.31 5.03
C ALA A 775 10.56 -6.37 6.34
N HIS A 776 11.22 -6.12 7.47
CA HIS A 776 10.61 -6.08 8.81
C HIS A 776 10.25 -4.64 9.25
N SER A 777 10.46 -3.64 8.38
CA SER A 777 10.16 -2.25 8.65
C SER A 777 8.79 -1.87 8.06
N ASN A 778 8.00 -1.09 8.80
CA ASN A 778 6.67 -0.67 8.36
C ASN A 778 6.74 0.51 7.37
N ILE A 779 7.28 0.27 6.17
CA ILE A 779 7.44 1.27 5.10
C ILE A 779 6.18 1.29 4.24
N LYS A 780 5.46 2.41 4.26
CA LYS A 780 4.19 2.57 3.52
C LYS A 780 4.34 2.61 2.00
N SER A 781 5.37 3.31 1.50
CA SER A 781 5.62 3.49 0.07
C SER A 781 7.12 3.45 -0.20
N LEU A 782 7.55 2.39 -0.88
CA LEU A 782 8.95 2.20 -1.27
C LEU A 782 9.37 3.17 -2.38
N TRP A 783 8.42 3.61 -3.21
CA TRP A 783 8.61 4.65 -4.22
C TRP A 783 8.90 6.01 -3.59
N ASP A 784 8.14 6.40 -2.56
CA ASP A 784 8.36 7.65 -1.83
C ASP A 784 9.72 7.62 -1.11
N GLN A 785 10.06 6.47 -0.54
CA GLN A 785 11.34 6.26 0.13
C GLN A 785 12.53 6.40 -0.84
N PHE A 786 12.37 5.93 -2.08
CA PHE A 786 13.38 6.10 -3.14
C PHE A 786 13.61 7.58 -3.47
N TYR A 787 12.56 8.34 -3.77
CA TYR A 787 12.69 9.75 -4.11
C TYR A 787 13.18 10.60 -2.94
N LYS A 788 12.81 10.25 -1.70
CA LYS A 788 13.36 10.87 -0.50
C LYS A 788 14.88 10.68 -0.41
N TYR A 789 15.37 9.45 -0.60
CA TYR A 789 16.82 9.18 -0.61
C TYR A 789 17.54 9.82 -1.80
N LEU A 790 16.92 9.81 -2.99
CA LEU A 790 17.45 10.49 -4.17
C LEU A 790 17.71 11.97 -3.84
N GLY A 791 16.69 12.68 -3.36
CA GLY A 791 16.82 14.09 -2.99
C GLY A 791 17.88 14.36 -1.93
N LEU A 792 17.90 13.58 -0.84
CA LEU A 792 18.80 13.79 0.30
C LEU A 792 20.27 13.54 -0.03
N PHE A 793 20.59 12.48 -0.77
CA PHE A 793 21.97 12.12 -1.07
C PHE A 793 22.51 12.76 -2.35
N THR A 794 21.66 12.96 -3.35
CA THR A 794 22.12 13.33 -4.71
C THR A 794 21.66 14.73 -5.15
N GLY A 795 20.70 15.35 -4.45
CA GLY A 795 20.25 16.72 -4.71
C GLY A 795 21.41 17.72 -4.80
N GLY A 796 22.23 17.80 -3.76
CA GLY A 796 23.39 18.69 -3.71
C GLY A 796 24.46 18.36 -4.78
N LEU A 797 24.61 17.08 -5.17
CA LEU A 797 25.55 16.68 -6.21
C LEU A 797 25.18 17.31 -7.56
N GLY A 798 23.90 17.31 -7.94
CA GLY A 798 23.45 17.99 -9.16
C GLY A 798 23.85 19.47 -9.19
N GLY A 799 23.69 20.15 -8.04
CA GLY A 799 24.08 21.55 -7.90
C GLY A 799 25.59 21.75 -8.02
N LEU A 800 26.39 20.85 -7.46
CA LEU A 800 27.85 20.87 -7.53
C LEU A 800 28.36 20.70 -8.97
N PHE A 801 27.80 19.77 -9.74
CA PHE A 801 28.14 19.58 -11.15
C PHE A 801 27.79 20.82 -11.99
N LEU A 802 26.57 21.35 -11.84
CA LEU A 802 26.15 22.56 -12.55
C LEU A 802 27.00 23.77 -12.18
N LEU A 803 27.35 23.95 -10.90
CA LEU A 803 28.22 25.02 -10.44
C LEU A 803 29.60 24.96 -11.12
N GLY A 804 30.15 23.75 -11.23
CA GLY A 804 31.41 23.49 -11.92
C GLY A 804 31.36 23.77 -13.43
N MET A 805 30.28 23.37 -14.09
CA MET A 805 30.12 23.44 -15.55
C MET A 805 29.71 24.83 -16.05
N LEU A 806 28.88 25.55 -15.28
CA LEU A 806 28.31 26.83 -15.70
C LEU A 806 29.09 28.05 -15.19
N THR A 807 30.00 27.88 -14.23
CA THR A 807 30.73 29.00 -13.64
C THR A 807 32.24 28.82 -13.68
N LYS A 808 32.96 29.91 -13.98
CA LYS A 808 34.43 29.98 -13.87
C LYS A 808 34.91 30.53 -12.52
N ARG A 809 34.01 31.14 -11.75
CA ARG A 809 34.32 31.79 -10.47
C ARG A 809 34.31 30.83 -9.27
N ALA A 810 33.58 29.72 -9.37
CA ALA A 810 33.50 28.77 -8.26
C ALA A 810 34.85 28.08 -7.99
N HIS A 811 35.22 27.94 -6.73
CA HIS A 811 36.40 27.21 -6.27
C HIS A 811 36.01 26.15 -5.22
N ALA A 812 36.94 25.25 -4.91
CA ALA A 812 36.64 24.03 -4.17
C ALA A 812 36.06 24.30 -2.77
N THR A 813 36.63 25.26 -2.02
CA THR A 813 36.19 25.59 -0.68
C THR A 813 34.76 26.13 -0.69
N GLY A 814 34.45 27.06 -1.59
CA GLY A 814 33.09 27.58 -1.71
C GLY A 814 32.09 26.50 -2.10
N ALA A 815 32.45 25.65 -3.06
CA ALA A 815 31.61 24.54 -3.53
C ALA A 815 31.29 23.52 -2.41
N LEU A 816 32.27 23.16 -1.57
CA LEU A 816 32.06 22.23 -0.45
C LEU A 816 31.18 22.84 0.65
N PHE A 817 31.31 24.13 0.96
CA PHE A 817 30.38 24.81 1.87
C PHE A 817 28.96 24.86 1.28
N GLY A 818 28.82 25.12 -0.02
CA GLY A 818 27.53 25.06 -0.70
C GLY A 818 26.85 23.70 -0.56
N LEU A 819 27.63 22.62 -0.69
CA LEU A 819 27.16 21.25 -0.55
C LEU A 819 26.73 20.91 0.88
N LEU A 820 27.48 21.36 1.89
CA LEU A 820 27.10 21.21 3.30
C LEU A 820 25.79 21.95 3.61
N CYS A 821 25.68 23.21 3.19
CA CYS A 821 24.45 24.00 3.37
C CYS A 821 23.26 23.34 2.67
N SER A 822 23.46 22.82 1.46
CA SER A 822 22.45 22.06 0.72
C SER A 822 21.94 20.85 1.48
N ALA A 823 22.85 20.03 2.02
CA ALA A 823 22.48 18.85 2.81
C ALA A 823 21.66 19.23 4.05
N LEU A 824 22.05 20.28 4.78
CA LEU A 824 21.34 20.78 5.95
C LEU A 824 19.94 21.32 5.60
N ILE A 825 19.83 22.09 4.52
CA ILE A 825 18.55 22.65 4.06
C ILE A 825 17.60 21.53 3.61
N THR A 826 18.07 20.61 2.78
CA THR A 826 17.22 19.50 2.30
C THR A 826 16.80 18.59 3.46
N TRP A 827 17.70 18.31 4.42
CA TRP A 827 17.34 17.58 5.65
C TRP A 827 16.25 18.32 6.44
N TYR A 828 16.43 19.61 6.71
CA TYR A 828 15.46 20.43 7.44
C TYR A 828 14.09 20.42 6.75
N VAL A 829 14.06 20.64 5.43
CA VAL A 829 12.82 20.61 4.64
C VAL A 829 12.14 19.25 4.76
N SER A 830 12.91 18.16 4.63
CA SER A 830 12.36 16.79 4.67
C SER A 830 11.83 16.37 6.05
N ALA A 831 12.29 17.01 7.13
CA ALA A 831 11.97 16.64 8.50
C ALA A 831 10.91 17.55 9.13
N TYR A 832 10.86 18.83 8.76
CA TYR A 832 10.09 19.85 9.47
C TYR A 832 9.07 20.59 8.60
N THR A 833 8.91 20.24 7.32
CA THR A 833 7.94 20.90 6.44
C THR A 833 7.05 19.88 5.71
N GLN A 834 5.95 20.36 5.13
CA GLN A 834 5.03 19.57 4.31
C GLN A 834 5.35 19.64 2.81
N ILE A 835 6.51 20.18 2.44
CA ILE A 835 6.93 20.27 1.03
C ILE A 835 7.01 18.86 0.45
N HIS A 836 6.39 18.68 -0.71
CA HIS A 836 6.32 17.41 -1.41
C HIS A 836 7.72 16.89 -1.73
N LEU A 837 7.93 15.59 -1.54
CA LEU A 837 9.24 14.93 -1.64
C LEU A 837 9.95 15.10 -3.00
N LEU A 838 9.21 15.30 -4.09
CA LEU A 838 9.77 15.55 -5.41
C LEU A 838 10.57 16.85 -5.49
N MET A 839 10.35 17.78 -4.56
CA MET A 839 11.10 19.03 -4.48
C MET A 839 12.47 18.88 -3.82
N TYR A 840 12.75 17.78 -3.13
CA TYR A 840 14.01 17.63 -2.39
C TYR A 840 15.23 17.63 -3.33
N ALA A 841 15.09 17.04 -4.51
CA ALA A 841 16.11 17.08 -5.55
C ALA A 841 16.40 18.51 -6.04
N LEU A 842 15.34 19.29 -6.31
CA LEU A 842 15.45 20.69 -6.74
C LEU A 842 16.07 21.56 -5.63
N ILE A 843 15.56 21.43 -4.40
CA ILE A 843 16.04 22.19 -3.24
C ILE A 843 17.52 21.91 -3.02
N GLY A 844 17.93 20.64 -3.05
CA GLY A 844 19.34 20.26 -2.94
C GLY A 844 20.19 20.89 -4.06
N LEU A 845 19.75 20.75 -5.31
CA LEU A 845 20.46 21.26 -6.49
C LEU A 845 20.64 22.78 -6.42
N VAL A 846 19.55 23.51 -6.21
CA VAL A 846 19.53 24.99 -6.23
C VAL A 846 20.30 25.55 -5.04
N SER A 847 20.10 25.01 -3.84
CA SER A 847 20.83 25.46 -2.64
C SER A 847 22.34 25.24 -2.81
N CYS A 848 22.77 24.06 -3.28
CA CYS A 848 24.20 23.81 -3.49
C CYS A 848 24.81 24.76 -4.52
N TYR A 849 24.10 25.01 -5.63
CA TYR A 849 24.56 25.94 -6.66
C TYR A 849 24.69 27.37 -6.11
N ILE A 850 23.64 27.89 -5.46
CA ILE A 850 23.59 29.27 -4.97
C ILE A 850 24.62 29.49 -3.86
N PHE A 851 24.58 28.68 -2.80
CA PHE A 851 25.50 28.85 -1.68
C PHE A 851 26.94 28.56 -2.12
N GLY A 852 27.16 27.56 -2.98
CA GLY A 852 28.48 27.27 -3.50
C GLY A 852 29.07 28.42 -4.32
N TYR A 853 28.24 29.10 -5.12
CA TYR A 853 28.64 30.30 -5.84
C TYR A 853 28.93 31.47 -4.90
N VAL A 854 28.02 31.76 -3.95
CA VAL A 854 28.18 32.85 -2.97
C VAL A 854 29.43 32.66 -2.12
N PHE A 855 29.64 31.47 -1.55
CA PHE A 855 30.84 31.16 -0.78
C PHE A 855 32.11 31.28 -1.62
N SER A 856 32.06 30.95 -2.90
CA SER A 856 33.22 31.13 -3.79
C SER A 856 33.57 32.60 -4.05
N LEU A 857 32.62 33.53 -3.88
CA LEU A 857 32.88 34.98 -4.01
C LEU A 857 33.42 35.59 -2.72
N ILE A 858 32.93 35.13 -1.56
CA ILE A 858 33.28 35.74 -0.26
C ILE A 858 34.46 35.06 0.42
N VAL A 859 34.68 33.75 0.19
CA VAL A 859 35.83 33.03 0.76
C VAL A 859 37.02 33.19 -0.18
N PRO A 860 38.17 33.67 0.31
CA PRO A 860 39.38 33.76 -0.50
C PRO A 860 39.71 32.40 -1.11
N LYS A 861 40.07 32.39 -2.40
CA LYS A 861 40.53 31.17 -3.06
C LYS A 861 41.78 30.66 -2.33
N THR A 862 41.66 29.53 -1.64
CA THR A 862 42.82 28.85 -1.07
C THR A 862 43.76 28.47 -2.21
N LYS A 863 45.03 28.87 -2.11
CA LYS A 863 46.08 28.39 -3.02
C LYS A 863 46.29 26.91 -2.69
N ASN A 864 45.79 26.04 -3.57
CA ASN A 864 46.18 24.63 -3.59
C ASN A 864 47.33 24.45 -4.56
#